data_AF-R7IMG8-F1
#
_entry.id   AF-R7IMG8-F1
#
_cell.length_a   1.000
_cell.length_b   1.000
_cell.length_c   1.000
_cell.angle_alpha   90.00
_cell.angle_beta   90.00
_cell.angle_gamma   90.00
#
_symmetry.space_group_name_H-M   'P 1'
#
loop_
_entity.id
_entity.type
_entity.pdbx_description
1 polymer ?
#
loop_
_entity_poly.entity_id
_entity_poly.type
_entity_poly.pdbx_seq_one_letter_code
_entity_poly.pdbx_strand_id
1 'polypeptide(L)'
;MAIEEISRIPVGDMILRYEQETDYATAGFSVIPADMDGQDNAEKFYRINSLVQMKLVGDMYPNCYGHGSSMRNSESANRLDYKSQVVEETEDATIVKTFLEDARGYRVTHIVTYYQGDESFEMKNIVENVSGQDITMEMLSSFELGNISPFLTGDGPEKLLVHRLRSKWSHEGRLSTETVEDLQLEPSWSTWSVSSERFGQTGSMPVKKFFPFVAIEDTENEVLWGVQLAHEASWQMEVYRQDDALHISGGIADREFGHWMKVLHPGESFETPTAIVSVCHGGGIDRICHRLTQAAEKYLDDIPESEQHLPIIFNEYCTTWGCPSHENISGIINAIKDRDFEYFVIDCGWFKEDGVPWDISMGDYNISPTLFPEGLKKTVDMIKAAGMKPGIWFEIDNIGSAAKAYHNTEHQLKRDGYPITTYSRRFWDMTDPWVTEYLTEKVIKTLNTYGFEYMKMDYNDTIGIGCDGSESLGEGLRKNMEASVDFVRKVLAEVPGIILENCASGGHKLEPLMMSLCSMASFSDAHECEEIPVIAANLHRAILPRQSQIWAVIRKTDSVKRIAYSIANTFLGRMCLSGDVTELTEAQWKAIDDGMAFYKKIVPIIRKGYTYHVSPKIGSERHLKGWQGIVRTGENGQAYVLIHTFHGGYPEVIEIPLPDDCPDQIIAQYSDETADVIVENRVLKLKTAEDMRAVAVLLAPQERKDKRNMNKTGFYIRPYTVNWNNEESDSLHLEYSYDKEDWYAFNGDNGILFAQSGSKRMAKPQIVKDGDSFRIYAMDAVDNDKVFCYESKDLITFGEEKVAERAETPEYTAESAIVEITQAQLENLQKRFGKPEEVVIDQIEEICVEVKQGETPELPETVQIVYSNGEKDTKKVTWGEVDTESAGEKTVTGTIYEHQYTNPIIYHRADPFIYKHTDGYYYFTGSHTDMEHNLVGKYQYRNITLRRAKTLEGLADNSGLYEERVVYQREPLPGDNSPHIWAPEIHFVRGKWYIYFTTVIDENEMWSIRPHVLECADADPFKGEWVNLGRVQTTTNDSIAFTDFSLDHTVFEHNGELYMFWPEKHPADSVIYVAKMVNPWTIDSDRICAVVAPEYNWERHGFPVCEGPAVLQRNGKIFLVYSAAGTDALYCLGMCTADENADLLDPASWTKSEHPVFQSSRKNGQFGPGHNSFTKDEEGHDVMVYHARQEERYLVDEGYQPLYDAGRNATLMRIYWNEDGTPNFSVPIPSGKGHDIPTEFTAKVIVK
;
A
#
# COMPACT_ATOMS: atom_id res chain seq x y z
N MET A 1 9.20 -41.37 -10.49
CA MET A 1 9.15 -41.39 -9.02
C MET A 1 7.99 -40.50 -8.64
N ALA A 2 7.17 -40.89 -7.67
CA ALA A 2 6.09 -40.03 -7.20
C ALA A 2 6.65 -39.09 -6.13
N ILE A 3 6.14 -37.86 -6.09
CA ILE A 3 6.41 -36.87 -5.05
C ILE A 3 5.14 -36.77 -4.22
N GLU A 4 5.28 -36.85 -2.90
CA GLU A 4 4.20 -36.71 -1.93
C GLU A 4 4.44 -35.45 -1.08
N GLU A 5 3.36 -34.75 -0.75
CA GLU A 5 3.41 -33.59 0.14
C GLU A 5 3.54 -34.05 1.60
N ILE A 6 4.55 -33.53 2.31
CA ILE A 6 4.71 -33.69 3.76
C ILE A 6 3.78 -32.71 4.47
N SER A 7 3.87 -31.44 4.08
CA SER A 7 3.06 -30.37 4.65
C SER A 7 3.04 -29.14 3.76
N ARG A 8 2.03 -28.33 4.02
CA ARG A 8 1.69 -27.13 3.28
C ARG A 8 1.21 -26.09 4.26
N ILE A 9 2.03 -25.06 4.49
CA ILE A 9 1.86 -24.14 5.60
C ILE A 9 1.74 -22.72 5.02
N PRO A 10 0.54 -22.12 5.04
CA PRO A 10 0.35 -20.72 4.67
C PRO A 10 1.01 -19.79 5.69
N VAL A 11 1.74 -18.78 5.22
CA VAL A 11 2.38 -17.74 6.03
C VAL A 11 2.26 -16.40 5.30
N GLY A 12 1.43 -15.49 5.81
CA GLY A 12 1.10 -14.26 5.11
C GLY A 12 0.52 -14.52 3.71
N ASP A 13 1.13 -13.93 2.68
CA ASP A 13 0.81 -14.13 1.25
C ASP A 13 1.70 -15.20 0.58
N MET A 14 2.38 -16.03 1.36
CA MET A 14 3.28 -17.09 0.88
C MET A 14 2.82 -18.46 1.39
N ILE A 15 3.26 -19.51 0.71
CA ILE A 15 3.00 -20.89 1.12
C ILE A 15 4.30 -21.68 1.14
N LEU A 16 4.63 -22.19 2.32
CA LEU A 16 5.75 -23.09 2.55
C LEU A 16 5.32 -24.53 2.18
N ARG A 17 6.01 -25.15 1.24
CA ARG A 17 5.75 -26.52 0.79
C ARG A 17 6.91 -27.43 1.13
N TYR A 18 6.60 -28.49 1.87
CA TYR A 18 7.53 -29.57 2.17
C TYR A 18 7.08 -30.81 1.41
N GLU A 19 7.99 -31.38 0.62
CA GLU A 19 7.70 -32.50 -0.27
C GLU A 19 8.72 -33.61 -0.07
N GLN A 20 8.34 -34.85 -0.38
CA GLN A 20 9.19 -36.03 -0.27
C GLN A 20 9.05 -36.92 -1.50
N GLU A 21 10.14 -37.56 -1.93
CA GLU A 21 10.03 -38.66 -2.90
C GLU A 21 9.41 -39.91 -2.25
N THR A 22 8.56 -40.66 -2.96
CA THR A 22 7.93 -41.87 -2.39
C THR A 22 8.92 -43.01 -2.13
N ASP A 23 9.97 -43.07 -2.93
CA ASP A 23 10.95 -44.17 -2.90
C ASP A 23 12.14 -43.86 -1.96
N TYR A 24 12.26 -42.61 -1.49
CA TYR A 24 13.38 -42.11 -0.68
C TYR A 24 12.87 -41.23 0.46
N ALA A 25 13.47 -41.30 1.64
CA ALA A 25 13.07 -40.44 2.77
C ALA A 25 13.57 -38.98 2.64
N THR A 26 14.00 -38.55 1.45
CA THR A 26 14.53 -37.21 1.21
C THR A 26 13.39 -36.20 1.18
N ALA A 27 13.37 -35.30 2.15
CA ALA A 27 12.49 -34.13 2.14
C ALA A 27 13.15 -32.96 1.40
N GLY A 28 12.36 -32.18 0.68
CA GLY A 28 12.73 -30.90 0.09
C GLY A 28 11.77 -29.79 0.51
N PHE A 29 12.12 -28.57 0.09
CA PHE A 29 11.41 -27.36 0.46
C PHE A 29 11.29 -26.42 -0.73
N SER A 30 10.09 -25.92 -0.97
CA SER A 30 9.81 -24.84 -1.91
C SER A 30 8.88 -23.82 -1.27
N VAL A 31 8.85 -22.62 -1.82
CA VAL A 31 7.93 -21.56 -1.39
C VAL A 31 7.28 -20.96 -2.63
N ILE A 32 5.99 -20.66 -2.56
CA ILE A 32 5.24 -20.05 -3.66
C ILE A 32 4.35 -18.91 -3.15
N PRO A 33 3.99 -17.93 -4.00
CA PRO A 33 2.93 -16.98 -3.68
C PRO A 33 1.61 -17.72 -3.44
N ALA A 34 0.85 -17.29 -2.43
CA ALA A 34 -0.37 -17.97 -2.03
C ALA A 34 -1.47 -17.95 -3.09
N ASP A 35 -1.51 -16.90 -3.91
CA ASP A 35 -2.44 -16.74 -5.04
C ASP A 35 -2.06 -17.59 -6.27
N MET A 36 -0.82 -18.08 -6.32
CA MET A 36 -0.31 -18.99 -7.35
C MET A 36 -0.46 -20.47 -6.96
N ASP A 37 -1.08 -20.75 -5.82
CA ASP A 37 -1.30 -22.11 -5.36
C ASP A 37 -2.13 -22.96 -6.32
N GLY A 38 -1.71 -24.21 -6.52
CA GLY A 38 -2.39 -25.17 -7.39
C GLY A 38 -2.16 -24.95 -8.88
N GLN A 39 -1.29 -24.00 -9.26
CA GLN A 39 -0.96 -23.70 -10.65
C GLN A 39 0.32 -24.42 -11.15
N ASP A 40 0.80 -25.41 -10.39
CA ASP A 40 1.97 -26.20 -10.74
C ASP A 40 1.85 -26.85 -12.12
N ASN A 41 2.95 -26.89 -12.86
CA ASN A 41 3.02 -27.62 -14.11
C ASN A 41 3.27 -29.12 -13.85
N ALA A 42 2.23 -29.92 -14.02
CA ALA A 42 2.27 -31.36 -13.81
C ALA A 42 3.22 -32.12 -14.76
N GLU A 43 3.72 -31.49 -15.83
CA GLU A 43 4.63 -32.10 -16.81
C GLU A 43 6.12 -31.88 -16.50
N LYS A 44 6.46 -31.09 -15.48
CA LYS A 44 7.86 -30.77 -15.13
C LYS A 44 8.56 -31.97 -14.48
N PHE A 45 9.72 -32.37 -15.02
CA PHE A 45 10.48 -33.50 -14.49
C PHE A 45 11.61 -33.03 -13.57
N TYR A 46 11.50 -33.34 -12.28
CA TYR A 46 12.55 -33.04 -11.31
C TYR A 46 12.68 -34.07 -10.19
N ARG A 47 13.82 -34.02 -9.48
CA ARG A 47 14.07 -34.73 -8.23
C ARG A 47 14.05 -33.79 -7.04
N ILE A 48 13.67 -34.34 -5.88
CA ILE A 48 13.71 -33.59 -4.63
C ILE A 48 15.16 -33.54 -4.11
N ASN A 49 15.69 -32.32 -3.97
CA ASN A 49 16.94 -32.11 -3.25
C ASN A 49 16.69 -32.13 -1.75
N SER A 50 17.68 -32.62 -1.01
CA SER A 50 17.66 -32.57 0.46
C SER A 50 17.49 -31.13 0.93
N LEU A 51 16.53 -30.95 1.82
CA LEU A 51 16.18 -29.70 2.47
C LEU A 51 17.38 -29.02 3.15
N VAL A 52 18.38 -29.80 3.55
CA VAL A 52 19.65 -29.28 4.05
C VAL A 52 20.79 -29.85 3.21
N GLN A 53 21.55 -28.93 2.62
CA GLN A 53 22.78 -29.27 1.93
C GLN A 53 23.92 -29.31 2.95
N MET A 54 24.58 -30.45 3.03
CA MET A 54 25.65 -30.73 3.97
C MET A 54 26.70 -31.61 3.28
N LYS A 55 27.96 -31.44 3.66
CA LYS A 55 29.07 -32.31 3.22
C LYS A 55 30.00 -32.62 4.38
N LEU A 56 30.16 -33.91 4.69
CA LEU A 56 31.19 -34.41 5.59
C LEU A 56 32.47 -34.76 4.84
N VAL A 57 33.61 -34.59 5.50
CA VAL A 57 34.90 -35.06 5.01
C VAL A 57 34.88 -36.58 4.85
N GLY A 58 35.27 -37.06 3.66
CA GLY A 58 35.33 -38.49 3.33
C GLY A 58 34.08 -39.03 2.64
N ASP A 59 32.95 -38.33 2.73
CA ASP A 59 31.72 -38.67 2.01
C ASP A 59 31.84 -38.35 0.51
N MET A 60 31.09 -39.06 -0.33
CA MET A 60 31.12 -38.85 -1.78
C MET A 60 30.64 -37.44 -2.16
N TYR A 61 31.31 -36.88 -3.17
CA TYR A 61 30.92 -35.63 -3.82
C TYR A 61 29.77 -35.87 -4.80
N PRO A 62 29.18 -34.79 -5.34
CA PRO A 62 28.10 -34.89 -6.31
C PRO A 62 28.59 -35.60 -7.59
N ASN A 63 27.68 -36.31 -8.27
CA ASN A 63 28.01 -37.09 -9.45
C ASN A 63 28.45 -36.22 -10.66
N CYS A 64 28.99 -36.86 -11.70
CA CYS A 64 29.15 -36.29 -13.05
C CYS A 64 29.80 -34.88 -13.09
N TYR A 65 31.10 -34.81 -12.79
CA TYR A 65 31.94 -33.60 -12.88
C TYR A 65 31.73 -32.53 -11.79
N GLY A 66 30.96 -32.81 -10.74
CA GLY A 66 30.70 -31.85 -9.64
C GLY A 66 31.92 -31.41 -8.81
N HIS A 67 32.99 -32.23 -8.72
CA HIS A 67 34.20 -31.89 -7.95
C HIS A 67 34.85 -30.57 -8.41
N GLY A 68 35.13 -29.67 -7.45
CA GLY A 68 35.68 -28.33 -7.73
C GLY A 68 34.64 -27.32 -8.25
N SER A 69 33.43 -27.78 -8.56
CA SER A 69 32.30 -26.95 -9.00
C SER A 69 31.30 -26.75 -7.87
N SER A 70 30.81 -27.86 -7.29
CA SER A 70 29.75 -27.87 -6.28
C SER A 70 29.98 -28.98 -5.24
N MET A 71 29.50 -28.74 -4.02
CA MET A 71 29.36 -29.75 -2.96
C MET A 71 27.90 -30.12 -2.66
N ARG A 72 26.93 -29.56 -3.41
CA ARG A 72 25.49 -29.81 -3.25
C ARG A 72 25.10 -31.18 -3.79
N ASN A 73 24.12 -31.83 -3.18
CA ASN A 73 23.70 -33.20 -3.51
C ASN A 73 24.80 -34.24 -3.22
N SER A 74 25.59 -33.99 -2.17
CA SER A 74 26.59 -34.93 -1.68
C SER A 74 25.97 -36.17 -1.05
N GLU A 75 26.80 -37.19 -0.77
CA GLU A 75 26.35 -38.34 0.01
C GLU A 75 25.80 -37.95 1.39
N SER A 76 26.39 -36.95 2.07
CA SER A 76 25.89 -36.53 3.39
C SER A 76 24.48 -35.94 3.28
N ALA A 77 24.24 -35.08 2.28
CA ALA A 77 22.93 -34.47 2.04
C ALA A 77 21.88 -35.54 1.66
N ASN A 78 22.24 -36.47 0.78
CA ASN A 78 21.35 -37.53 0.28
C ASN A 78 21.04 -38.64 1.30
N ARG A 79 21.71 -38.65 2.46
CA ARG A 79 21.48 -39.61 3.55
C ARG A 79 20.68 -39.02 4.70
N LEU A 80 20.28 -37.76 4.60
CA LEU A 80 19.39 -37.11 5.58
C LEU A 80 17.95 -37.54 5.32
N ASP A 81 17.49 -38.52 6.08
CA ASP A 81 16.12 -39.01 6.01
C ASP A 81 15.21 -38.13 6.87
N TYR A 82 14.09 -37.69 6.31
CA TYR A 82 12.98 -37.09 7.05
C TYR A 82 12.47 -38.02 8.16
N LYS A 83 12.26 -37.47 9.36
CA LYS A 83 11.68 -38.20 10.51
C LYS A 83 10.35 -37.63 10.96
N SER A 84 10.29 -36.31 11.15
CA SER A 84 9.10 -35.65 11.68
C SER A 84 9.15 -34.15 11.41
N GLN A 85 7.99 -33.51 11.50
CA GLN A 85 7.86 -32.06 11.51
C GLN A 85 6.98 -31.63 12.67
N VAL A 86 7.31 -30.50 13.28
CA VAL A 86 6.51 -29.83 14.31
C VAL A 86 6.27 -28.40 13.84
N VAL A 87 5.02 -27.96 13.90
CA VAL A 87 4.62 -26.57 13.68
C VAL A 87 4.18 -26.01 15.02
N GLU A 88 4.83 -24.93 15.45
CA GLU A 88 4.53 -24.19 16.67
C GLU A 88 3.98 -22.82 16.25
N GLU A 89 2.74 -22.52 16.62
CA GLU A 89 2.13 -21.22 16.38
C GLU A 89 2.06 -20.47 17.72
N THR A 90 2.54 -19.24 17.73
CA THR A 90 2.41 -18.27 18.82
C THR A 90 1.68 -17.04 18.30
N GLU A 91 1.24 -16.15 19.20
CA GLU A 91 0.64 -14.86 18.79
C GLU A 91 1.56 -14.07 17.84
N ASP A 92 2.87 -14.13 18.07
CA ASP A 92 3.86 -13.35 17.32
C ASP A 92 4.47 -14.07 16.11
N ALA A 93 4.41 -15.41 16.03
CA ALA A 93 5.17 -16.16 15.02
C ALA A 93 4.63 -17.57 14.72
N THR A 94 4.92 -18.06 13.52
CA THR A 94 4.81 -19.48 13.13
C THR A 94 6.22 -20.06 12.99
N ILE A 95 6.54 -21.10 13.77
CA ILE A 95 7.83 -21.77 13.78
C ILE A 95 7.67 -23.21 13.29
N VAL A 96 8.31 -23.54 12.17
CA VAL A 96 8.32 -24.90 11.60
C VAL A 96 9.67 -25.55 11.85
N LYS A 97 9.68 -26.66 12.59
CA LYS A 97 10.87 -27.47 12.86
C LYS A 97 10.74 -28.81 12.14
N THR A 98 11.60 -29.03 11.15
CA THR A 98 11.69 -30.29 10.40
C THR A 98 12.94 -31.05 10.84
N PHE A 99 12.76 -32.29 11.29
CA PHE A 99 13.82 -33.12 11.84
C PHE A 99 14.26 -34.18 10.81
N LEU A 100 15.55 -34.16 10.49
CA LEU A 100 16.22 -35.11 9.60
C LEU A 100 17.25 -35.91 10.39
N GLU A 101 17.45 -37.18 10.02
CA GLU A 101 18.52 -38.01 10.60
C GLU A 101 19.27 -38.81 9.54
N ASP A 102 20.59 -38.92 9.72
CA ASP A 102 21.43 -39.91 9.06
C ASP A 102 21.55 -41.16 9.96
N ALA A 103 21.41 -42.35 9.37
CA ALA A 103 21.60 -43.64 10.05
C ALA A 103 22.97 -43.80 10.76
N ARG A 104 23.96 -42.98 10.42
CA ARG A 104 25.27 -42.91 11.08
C ARG A 104 25.25 -42.18 12.44
N GLY A 105 24.13 -41.54 12.81
CA GLY A 105 23.95 -40.84 14.07
C GLY A 105 24.19 -39.32 13.97
N TYR A 106 23.70 -38.69 12.91
CA TYR A 106 23.71 -37.22 12.76
C TYR A 106 22.28 -36.73 12.67
N ARG A 107 21.95 -35.68 13.42
CA ARG A 107 20.62 -35.06 13.38
C ARG A 107 20.73 -33.67 12.81
N VAL A 108 19.76 -33.29 12.01
CA VAL A 108 19.64 -31.93 11.50
C VAL A 108 18.23 -31.43 11.79
N THR A 109 18.15 -30.30 12.48
CA THR A 109 16.90 -29.57 12.67
C THR A 109 16.89 -28.39 11.73
N HIS A 110 16.00 -28.44 10.74
CA HIS A 110 15.69 -27.30 9.90
C HIS A 110 14.61 -26.45 10.55
N ILE A 111 14.84 -25.15 10.63
CA ILE A 111 13.95 -24.21 11.32
C ILE A 111 13.54 -23.11 10.35
N VAL A 112 12.23 -22.93 10.18
CA VAL A 112 11.62 -21.75 9.59
C VAL A 112 10.91 -20.95 10.67
N THR A 113 11.15 -19.65 10.74
CA THR A 113 10.41 -18.72 11.61
C THR A 113 9.77 -17.64 10.75
N TYR A 114 8.45 -17.63 10.71
CA TYR A 114 7.65 -16.54 10.15
C TYR A 114 7.14 -15.67 11.30
N TYR A 115 7.40 -14.36 11.28
CA TYR A 115 6.82 -13.44 12.24
C TYR A 115 5.50 -12.91 11.66
N GLN A 116 4.43 -12.87 12.46
CA GLN A 116 3.11 -12.51 11.95
C GLN A 116 3.11 -11.09 11.38
N GLY A 117 2.59 -10.94 10.16
CA GLY A 117 2.54 -9.66 9.45
C GLY A 117 3.79 -9.33 8.62
N ASP A 118 4.89 -10.08 8.78
CA ASP A 118 6.06 -9.90 7.92
C ASP A 118 5.76 -10.38 6.49
N GLU A 119 6.47 -9.80 5.52
CA GLU A 119 6.48 -10.22 4.11
C GLU A 119 7.63 -11.19 3.79
N SER A 120 8.30 -11.70 4.82
CA SER A 120 9.45 -12.62 4.70
C SER A 120 9.46 -13.58 5.89
N PHE A 121 10.30 -14.61 5.82
CA PHE A 121 10.54 -15.53 6.93
C PHE A 121 12.04 -15.83 7.05
N GLU A 122 12.44 -16.31 8.22
CA GLU A 122 13.82 -16.69 8.52
C GLU A 122 14.02 -18.19 8.41
N MET A 123 15.16 -18.63 7.87
CA MET A 123 15.60 -20.02 7.78
C MET A 123 16.96 -20.21 8.43
N LYS A 124 17.12 -21.31 9.18
CA LYS A 124 18.42 -21.77 9.68
C LYS A 124 18.42 -23.28 9.93
N ASN A 125 19.61 -23.86 10.07
CA ASN A 125 19.79 -25.28 10.35
C ASN A 125 20.68 -25.47 11.58
N ILE A 126 20.34 -26.48 12.39
CA ILE A 126 21.14 -26.94 13.53
C ILE A 126 21.56 -28.39 13.27
N VAL A 127 22.87 -28.66 13.26
CA VAL A 127 23.43 -30.01 13.12
C VAL A 127 23.89 -30.49 14.49
N GLU A 128 23.48 -31.68 14.90
CA GLU A 128 23.88 -32.34 16.15
C GLU A 128 24.62 -33.65 15.85
N ASN A 129 25.78 -33.83 16.48
CA ASN A 129 26.51 -35.09 16.40
C ASN A 129 26.08 -36.02 17.56
N VAL A 130 25.13 -36.91 17.30
CA VAL A 130 24.68 -37.94 18.26
C VAL A 130 25.41 -39.27 18.06
N SER A 131 26.45 -39.30 17.22
CA SER A 131 27.27 -40.48 17.00
C SER A 131 28.31 -40.64 18.11
N GLY A 132 29.03 -41.76 18.10
CA GLY A 132 30.12 -42.01 19.04
C GLY A 132 31.50 -41.50 18.58
N GLN A 133 31.57 -40.71 17.51
CA GLN A 133 32.84 -40.31 16.87
C GLN A 133 32.81 -38.84 16.45
N ASP A 134 33.98 -38.22 16.35
CA ASP A 134 34.12 -36.88 15.78
C ASP A 134 33.73 -36.89 14.30
N ILE A 135 33.05 -35.84 13.86
CA ILE A 135 32.80 -35.58 12.44
C ILE A 135 33.40 -34.24 12.03
N THR A 136 33.68 -34.10 10.74
CA THR A 136 34.15 -32.82 10.19
C THR A 136 33.28 -32.44 9.01
N MET A 137 32.56 -31.32 9.16
CA MET A 137 31.80 -30.70 8.08
C MET A 137 32.73 -29.84 7.23
N GLU A 138 32.58 -29.92 5.91
CA GLU A 138 33.26 -29.07 4.93
C GLU A 138 32.30 -28.20 4.12
N MET A 139 30.99 -28.37 4.31
CA MET A 139 29.92 -27.52 3.77
C MET A 139 28.65 -27.70 4.60
N LEU A 140 27.92 -26.61 4.85
CA LEU A 140 26.60 -26.60 5.49
C LEU A 140 25.79 -25.37 5.03
N SER A 141 24.58 -25.57 4.53
CA SER A 141 23.69 -24.49 4.09
C SER A 141 22.86 -23.90 5.22
N SER A 142 22.58 -22.61 5.17
CA SER A 142 21.52 -21.95 5.94
C SER A 142 20.14 -22.15 5.31
N PHE A 143 20.08 -22.16 3.97
CA PHE A 143 18.83 -22.36 3.22
C PHE A 143 19.05 -23.20 1.95
N GLU A 144 17.97 -23.84 1.51
CA GLU A 144 17.80 -24.54 0.25
C GLU A 144 16.36 -24.28 -0.22
N LEU A 145 16.18 -23.69 -1.40
CA LEU A 145 14.89 -23.59 -2.09
C LEU A 145 14.97 -24.42 -3.36
N GLY A 146 14.13 -25.44 -3.44
CA GLY A 146 14.02 -26.31 -4.59
C GLY A 146 12.87 -25.96 -5.51
N ASN A 147 12.96 -26.45 -6.75
CA ASN A 147 11.94 -26.31 -7.78
C ASN A 147 11.49 -24.85 -8.00
N ILE A 148 12.46 -23.94 -8.15
CA ILE A 148 12.16 -22.54 -8.48
C ILE A 148 11.35 -22.49 -9.78
N SER A 149 10.26 -21.73 -9.72
CA SER A 149 9.15 -21.72 -10.68
C SER A 149 8.59 -23.10 -11.00
N PRO A 150 7.76 -23.69 -10.12
CA PRO A 150 7.02 -24.92 -10.42
C PRO A 150 6.00 -24.73 -11.57
N PHE A 151 5.75 -23.50 -11.99
CA PHE A 151 4.75 -23.10 -12.99
C PHE A 151 5.23 -23.27 -14.44
N LEU A 152 6.55 -23.18 -14.67
CA LEU A 152 7.12 -23.29 -16.00
C LEU A 152 7.10 -24.73 -16.52
N THR A 153 6.94 -24.86 -17.84
CA THR A 153 7.09 -26.15 -18.52
C THR A 153 8.57 -26.47 -18.73
N GLY A 154 8.99 -27.68 -18.37
CA GLY A 154 10.39 -28.11 -18.51
C GLY A 154 11.36 -27.18 -17.77
N ASP A 155 12.48 -26.86 -18.41
CA ASP A 155 13.55 -26.03 -17.85
C ASP A 155 13.35 -24.51 -18.01
N GLY A 156 12.23 -24.09 -18.63
CA GLY A 156 11.80 -22.70 -18.72
C GLY A 156 12.71 -21.80 -19.56
N PRO A 157 12.94 -22.11 -20.85
CA PRO A 157 13.93 -21.43 -21.68
C PRO A 157 13.62 -19.94 -21.85
N GLU A 158 14.62 -19.09 -21.61
CA GLU A 158 14.57 -17.62 -21.71
C GLU A 158 13.59 -16.95 -20.71
N LYS A 159 13.08 -17.69 -19.71
CA LYS A 159 12.07 -17.16 -18.76
C LYS A 159 12.63 -16.80 -17.40
N LEU A 160 13.78 -17.35 -17.04
CA LEU A 160 14.36 -17.21 -15.71
C LEU A 160 15.55 -16.25 -15.70
N LEU A 161 15.50 -15.24 -14.84
CA LEU A 161 16.57 -14.28 -14.60
C LEU A 161 17.16 -14.46 -13.20
N VAL A 162 18.48 -14.30 -13.09
CA VAL A 162 19.21 -14.31 -11.81
C VAL A 162 19.68 -12.89 -11.51
N HIS A 163 19.21 -12.36 -10.39
CA HIS A 163 19.55 -11.04 -9.87
C HIS A 163 20.55 -11.14 -8.73
N ARG A 164 21.61 -10.34 -8.81
CA ARG A 164 22.67 -10.25 -7.79
C ARG A 164 23.02 -8.80 -7.56
N LEU A 165 23.30 -8.42 -6.32
CA LEU A 165 23.77 -7.08 -5.98
C LEU A 165 25.29 -7.08 -5.88
N ARG A 166 25.93 -6.36 -6.80
CA ARG A 166 27.39 -6.19 -6.88
C ARG A 166 27.83 -5.05 -5.99
N SER A 167 29.08 -5.11 -5.60
CA SER A 167 29.69 -4.08 -4.77
C SER A 167 31.18 -3.98 -5.04
N LYS A 168 31.70 -2.78 -4.82
CA LYS A 168 33.12 -2.46 -4.65
C LYS A 168 33.15 -1.10 -3.94
N TRP A 169 34.29 -0.74 -3.37
CA TRP A 169 34.44 0.54 -2.68
C TRP A 169 33.98 1.71 -3.55
N SER A 170 33.10 2.55 -2.98
CA SER A 170 32.47 3.70 -3.63
C SER A 170 31.51 3.37 -4.78
N HIS A 171 31.02 2.14 -4.89
CA HIS A 171 30.04 1.68 -5.89
C HIS A 171 29.22 0.49 -5.36
N GLU A 172 28.64 0.65 -4.18
CA GLU A 172 27.86 -0.35 -3.49
C GLU A 172 26.47 -0.54 -4.14
N GLY A 173 25.96 -1.77 -4.14
CA GLY A 173 24.55 -2.09 -4.43
C GLY A 173 24.17 -2.23 -5.91
N ARG A 174 25.13 -2.24 -6.84
CA ARG A 174 24.82 -2.31 -8.28
C ARG A 174 24.10 -3.61 -8.68
N LEU A 175 22.88 -3.50 -9.21
CA LEU A 175 22.13 -4.65 -9.71
C LEU A 175 22.79 -5.29 -10.95
N SER A 176 22.98 -6.61 -10.91
CA SER A 176 23.37 -7.47 -12.03
C SER A 176 22.24 -8.44 -12.31
N THR A 177 21.81 -8.52 -13.57
CA THR A 177 20.75 -9.42 -14.03
C THR A 177 21.27 -10.18 -15.24
N GLU A 178 21.24 -11.51 -15.15
CA GLU A 178 21.69 -12.45 -16.20
C GLU A 178 20.65 -13.55 -16.36
N THR A 179 20.50 -14.11 -17.56
CA THR A 179 19.60 -15.26 -17.75
C THR A 179 20.27 -16.53 -17.21
N VAL A 180 19.47 -17.56 -16.91
CA VAL A 180 20.02 -18.87 -16.51
C VAL A 180 20.91 -19.50 -17.59
N GLU A 181 20.64 -19.22 -18.86
CA GLU A 181 21.43 -19.68 -20.01
C GLU A 181 22.78 -18.94 -20.12
N ASP A 182 22.81 -17.63 -19.89
CA ASP A 182 24.06 -16.85 -19.84
C ASP A 182 25.00 -17.37 -18.74
N LEU A 183 24.42 -17.94 -17.67
CA LEU A 183 25.14 -18.61 -16.58
C LEU A 183 25.46 -20.09 -16.86
N GLN A 184 25.10 -20.62 -18.03
CA GLN A 184 25.28 -22.02 -18.43
C GLN A 184 24.60 -23.01 -17.47
N LEU A 185 23.42 -22.66 -16.97
CA LEU A 185 22.64 -23.49 -16.04
C LEU A 185 21.62 -24.39 -16.75
N GLU A 186 21.65 -24.48 -18.08
CA GLU A 186 20.82 -25.44 -18.82
C GLU A 186 21.14 -26.89 -18.39
N PRO A 187 20.12 -27.76 -18.32
CA PRO A 187 20.33 -29.16 -17.97
C PRO A 187 21.15 -29.86 -19.06
N SER A 188 22.02 -30.78 -18.64
CA SER A 188 22.73 -31.63 -19.60
C SER A 188 21.74 -32.51 -20.37
N TRP A 189 22.07 -32.90 -21.61
CA TRP A 189 21.22 -33.75 -22.48
C TRP A 189 20.71 -35.06 -21.85
N SER A 190 21.31 -35.49 -20.74
CA SER A 190 20.99 -36.73 -20.02
C SER A 190 20.65 -36.51 -18.55
N THR A 191 20.53 -35.24 -18.10
CA THR A 191 20.17 -34.81 -16.74
C THR A 191 20.99 -35.44 -15.60
N TRP A 192 22.23 -35.84 -15.90
CA TRP A 192 23.16 -36.43 -14.91
C TRP A 192 24.15 -35.42 -14.33
N SER A 193 24.57 -34.42 -15.10
CA SER A 193 25.53 -33.40 -14.66
C SER A 193 24.80 -32.28 -13.94
N VAL A 194 25.32 -31.87 -12.79
CA VAL A 194 24.87 -30.65 -12.10
C VAL A 194 25.59 -29.45 -12.72
N SER A 195 24.83 -28.54 -13.30
CA SER A 195 25.30 -27.20 -13.69
C SER A 195 25.15 -26.28 -12.48
N SER A 196 26.17 -25.46 -12.21
CA SER A 196 26.22 -24.64 -11.00
C SER A 196 26.93 -23.32 -11.25
N GLU A 197 26.31 -22.24 -10.77
CA GLU A 197 26.90 -20.92 -10.66
C GLU A 197 27.04 -20.60 -9.17
N ARG A 198 28.27 -20.77 -8.66
CA ARG A 198 28.66 -20.48 -7.27
C ARG A 198 29.24 -19.08 -7.18
N PHE A 199 28.70 -18.25 -6.28
CA PHE A 199 29.20 -16.92 -6.01
C PHE A 199 29.13 -16.56 -4.52
N GLY A 200 29.79 -15.48 -4.14
CA GLY A 200 29.86 -15.08 -2.74
C GLY A 200 30.97 -14.08 -2.50
N GLN A 201 31.28 -13.88 -1.21
CA GLN A 201 32.32 -12.98 -0.78
C GLN A 201 33.19 -13.63 0.31
N THR A 202 34.50 -13.52 0.16
CA THR A 202 35.50 -14.08 1.09
C THR A 202 36.11 -12.98 1.94
N GLY A 203 36.12 -13.19 3.25
CA GLY A 203 36.76 -12.33 4.25
C GLY A 203 35.80 -11.53 5.13
N SER A 204 36.38 -10.74 6.02
CA SER A 204 35.69 -9.91 7.03
C SER A 204 35.04 -8.63 6.51
N MET A 205 34.89 -8.51 5.18
CA MET A 205 34.11 -7.47 4.52
C MET A 205 33.06 -8.20 3.67
N PRO A 206 31.93 -8.57 4.28
CA PRO A 206 30.97 -9.51 3.70
C PRO A 206 30.31 -8.96 2.43
N VAL A 207 30.33 -7.63 2.18
CA VAL A 207 29.71 -7.07 0.98
C VAL A 207 30.71 -6.51 -0.05
N LYS A 208 32.01 -6.81 0.04
CA LYS A 208 33.05 -6.18 -0.82
C LYS A 208 32.93 -6.45 -2.32
N LYS A 209 32.34 -7.58 -2.72
CA LYS A 209 32.21 -8.02 -4.13
C LYS A 209 30.75 -8.19 -4.55
N PHE A 210 30.00 -8.84 -3.68
CA PHE A 210 28.56 -9.05 -3.77
C PHE A 210 27.98 -8.74 -2.40
N PHE A 211 26.75 -8.26 -2.34
CA PHE A 211 25.95 -8.39 -1.13
C PHE A 211 25.50 -9.85 -0.96
N PRO A 212 25.26 -10.32 0.28
CA PRO A 212 24.69 -11.64 0.57
C PRO A 212 23.24 -11.73 0.12
N PHE A 213 23.00 -11.62 -1.19
CA PHE A 213 21.70 -11.49 -1.82
C PHE A 213 21.64 -12.26 -3.14
N VAL A 214 20.53 -12.95 -3.36
CA VAL A 214 20.12 -13.48 -4.66
C VAL A 214 18.63 -13.33 -4.83
N ALA A 215 18.18 -13.04 -6.05
CA ALA A 215 16.79 -13.24 -6.43
C ALA A 215 16.68 -13.95 -7.79
N ILE A 216 15.65 -14.75 -7.96
CA ILE A 216 15.31 -15.42 -9.22
C ILE A 216 13.94 -14.91 -9.66
N GLU A 217 13.85 -14.44 -10.90
CA GLU A 217 12.60 -13.95 -11.50
C GLU A 217 12.14 -14.92 -12.58
N ASP A 218 10.91 -15.39 -12.45
CA ASP A 218 10.12 -15.96 -13.54
C ASP A 218 9.37 -14.84 -14.24
N THR A 219 9.84 -14.48 -15.43
CA THR A 219 9.30 -13.38 -16.23
C THR A 219 7.98 -13.72 -16.93
N GLU A 220 7.59 -15.00 -17.00
CA GLU A 220 6.33 -15.41 -17.63
C GLU A 220 5.18 -15.38 -16.64
N ASN A 221 5.41 -15.84 -15.41
CA ASN A 221 4.42 -15.85 -14.34
C ASN A 221 4.57 -14.67 -13.37
N GLU A 222 5.52 -13.78 -13.63
CA GLU A 222 5.82 -12.59 -12.81
C GLU A 222 6.10 -12.92 -11.33
N VAL A 223 6.76 -14.05 -11.05
CA VAL A 223 7.07 -14.50 -9.68
C VAL A 223 8.56 -14.30 -9.39
N LEU A 224 8.88 -13.75 -8.21
CA LEU A 224 10.25 -13.55 -7.75
C LEU A 224 10.50 -14.22 -6.41
N TRP A 225 11.57 -15.00 -6.32
CA TRP A 225 12.10 -15.56 -5.07
C TRP A 225 13.34 -14.78 -4.67
N GLY A 226 13.48 -14.42 -3.41
CA GLY A 226 14.62 -13.66 -2.93
C GLY A 226 15.15 -14.15 -1.60
N VAL A 227 16.46 -14.03 -1.41
CA VAL A 227 17.14 -14.41 -0.17
C VAL A 227 18.21 -13.39 0.20
N GLN A 228 18.27 -13.00 1.48
CA GLN A 228 19.41 -12.34 2.11
C GLN A 228 20.03 -13.22 3.20
N LEU A 229 21.35 -13.17 3.39
CA LEU A 229 22.04 -13.90 4.47
C LEU A 229 22.59 -12.93 5.52
N ALA A 230 22.24 -13.16 6.78
CA ALA A 230 22.73 -12.42 7.94
C ALA A 230 24.06 -13.03 8.43
N HIS A 231 25.18 -12.65 7.80
CA HIS A 231 26.51 -13.18 8.11
C HIS A 231 27.67 -12.19 7.88
N GLU A 232 28.42 -11.90 8.94
CA GLU A 232 29.55 -10.96 8.96
C GLU A 232 30.89 -11.51 8.40
N ALA A 233 30.93 -12.77 7.98
CA ALA A 233 32.15 -13.43 7.49
C ALA A 233 31.99 -13.96 6.05
N SER A 234 32.89 -14.85 5.64
CA SER A 234 32.82 -15.46 4.31
C SER A 234 31.51 -16.23 4.12
N TRP A 235 30.75 -15.87 3.10
CA TRP A 235 29.50 -16.54 2.73
C TRP A 235 29.50 -16.90 1.25
N GLN A 236 28.62 -17.83 0.89
CA GLN A 236 28.38 -18.21 -0.49
C GLN A 236 26.92 -18.54 -0.76
N MET A 237 26.52 -18.35 -2.01
CA MET A 237 25.26 -18.80 -2.58
C MET A 237 25.52 -19.51 -3.90
N GLU A 238 24.61 -20.39 -4.28
CA GLU A 238 24.74 -21.23 -5.44
C GLU A 238 23.37 -21.38 -6.12
N VAL A 239 23.33 -21.06 -7.41
CA VAL A 239 22.20 -21.36 -8.29
C VAL A 239 22.61 -22.58 -9.10
N TYR A 240 21.83 -23.65 -9.03
CA TYR A 240 22.23 -24.91 -9.64
C TYR A 240 21.04 -25.69 -10.19
N ARG A 241 21.31 -26.49 -11.22
CA ARG A 241 20.31 -27.25 -11.97
C ARG A 241 20.89 -28.58 -12.41
N GLN A 242 20.15 -29.66 -12.25
CA GLN A 242 20.52 -30.99 -12.74
C GLN A 242 19.51 -31.52 -13.78
N ASP A 243 18.23 -31.29 -13.51
CA ASP A 243 17.08 -31.64 -14.34
C ASP A 243 16.28 -30.36 -14.66
N ASP A 244 14.96 -30.45 -14.85
CA ASP A 244 14.15 -29.27 -15.21
C ASP A 244 14.02 -28.27 -14.05
N ALA A 245 14.28 -28.69 -12.80
CA ALA A 245 14.20 -27.80 -11.64
C ALA A 245 15.49 -26.99 -11.43
N LEU A 246 15.33 -25.67 -11.30
CA LEU A 246 16.35 -24.78 -10.77
C LEU A 246 16.27 -24.76 -9.25
N HIS A 247 17.42 -24.74 -8.58
CA HIS A 247 17.54 -24.69 -7.13
C HIS A 247 18.44 -23.52 -6.72
N ILE A 248 18.16 -22.95 -5.55
CA ILE A 248 19.04 -21.96 -4.92
C ILE A 248 19.35 -22.34 -3.49
N SER A 249 20.61 -22.14 -3.10
CA SER A 249 21.08 -22.53 -1.77
C SER A 249 22.24 -21.66 -1.32
N GLY A 250 22.43 -21.53 -0.02
CA GLY A 250 23.49 -20.64 0.49
C GLY A 250 23.67 -20.70 1.99
N GLY A 251 24.71 -20.03 2.46
CA GLY A 251 25.12 -20.02 3.87
C GLY A 251 26.61 -19.72 3.99
N ILE A 252 27.27 -20.41 4.93
CA ILE A 252 28.71 -20.29 5.15
C ILE A 252 29.47 -20.71 3.87
N ALA A 253 30.52 -19.97 3.53
CA ALA A 253 31.39 -20.32 2.41
C ALA A 253 32.08 -21.67 2.63
N ASP A 254 31.84 -22.65 1.76
CA ASP A 254 32.36 -24.02 1.91
C ASP A 254 33.90 -24.09 1.91
N ARG A 255 34.43 -25.30 2.13
CA ARG A 255 35.87 -25.54 2.15
C ARG A 255 36.60 -25.13 0.87
N GLU A 256 36.01 -25.34 -0.31
CA GLU A 256 36.67 -24.99 -1.58
C GLU A 256 36.63 -23.49 -1.85
N PHE A 257 35.58 -22.79 -1.43
CA PHE A 257 35.38 -21.37 -1.67
C PHE A 257 35.96 -20.47 -0.56
N GLY A 258 35.62 -20.75 0.70
CA GLY A 258 35.97 -19.95 1.88
C GLY A 258 36.90 -20.64 2.87
N HIS A 259 37.33 -21.87 2.59
CA HIS A 259 38.19 -22.66 3.47
C HIS A 259 37.56 -22.91 4.86
N TRP A 260 36.23 -23.02 4.93
CA TRP A 260 35.54 -23.37 6.17
C TRP A 260 35.49 -24.88 6.38
N MET A 261 35.84 -25.31 7.59
CA MET A 261 35.63 -26.68 8.06
C MET A 261 35.31 -26.61 9.55
N LYS A 262 34.39 -27.45 10.02
CA LYS A 262 34.00 -27.51 11.41
C LYS A 262 34.04 -28.93 11.94
N VAL A 263 34.79 -29.15 13.02
CA VAL A 263 34.74 -30.41 13.77
C VAL A 263 33.57 -30.32 14.77
N LEU A 264 32.75 -31.36 14.82
CA LEU A 264 31.74 -31.56 15.84
C LEU A 264 32.05 -32.81 16.63
N HIS A 265 32.31 -32.66 17.92
CA HIS A 265 32.51 -33.77 18.84
C HIS A 265 31.17 -34.43 19.22
N PRO A 266 31.18 -35.69 19.71
CA PRO A 266 29.98 -36.32 20.22
C PRO A 266 29.24 -35.47 21.26
N GLY A 267 27.96 -35.20 21.01
CA GLY A 267 27.09 -34.37 21.84
C GLY A 267 27.15 -32.87 21.55
N GLU A 268 27.99 -32.41 20.62
CA GLU A 268 28.02 -31.00 20.21
C GLU A 268 27.02 -30.71 19.07
N SER A 269 26.64 -29.44 18.98
CA SER A 269 25.79 -28.90 17.92
C SER A 269 26.41 -27.69 17.23
N PHE A 270 26.01 -27.43 16.00
CA PHE A 270 26.37 -26.22 15.25
C PHE A 270 25.13 -25.62 14.59
N GLU A 271 24.94 -24.32 14.77
CA GLU A 271 23.86 -23.54 14.15
C GLU A 271 24.42 -22.69 13.00
N THR A 272 23.71 -22.66 11.87
CA THR A 272 24.07 -21.83 10.72
C THR A 272 23.64 -20.37 10.90
N PRO A 273 24.24 -19.42 10.18
CA PRO A 273 23.70 -18.07 10.05
C PRO A 273 22.26 -18.08 9.54
N THR A 274 21.48 -17.05 9.89
CA THR A 274 20.10 -16.88 9.44
C THR A 274 20.04 -16.43 7.98
N ALA A 275 19.16 -17.05 7.20
CA ALA A 275 18.75 -16.56 5.88
C ALA A 275 17.34 -15.95 5.98
N ILE A 276 17.15 -14.77 5.40
CA ILE A 276 15.86 -14.10 5.27
C ILE A 276 15.35 -14.40 3.87
N VAL A 277 14.16 -14.98 3.75
CA VAL A 277 13.61 -15.53 2.51
C VAL A 277 12.23 -14.98 2.26
N SER A 278 11.92 -14.71 0.99
CA SER A 278 10.61 -14.22 0.58
C SER A 278 10.29 -14.65 -0.86
N VAL A 279 9.01 -14.62 -1.22
CA VAL A 279 8.52 -14.75 -2.59
C VAL A 279 7.39 -13.75 -2.82
N CYS A 280 7.27 -13.20 -4.02
CA CYS A 280 6.15 -12.34 -4.38
C CYS A 280 5.71 -12.53 -5.84
N HIS A 281 4.43 -12.27 -6.11
CA HIS A 281 3.85 -12.22 -7.45
C HIS A 281 3.63 -10.75 -7.87
N GLY A 282 4.19 -10.36 -9.02
CA GLY A 282 4.18 -8.99 -9.54
C GLY A 282 5.12 -8.03 -8.81
N GLY A 283 5.23 -6.79 -9.32
CA GLY A 283 6.03 -5.71 -8.71
C GLY A 283 7.54 -5.75 -8.98
N GLY A 284 8.05 -6.82 -9.60
CA GLY A 284 9.43 -6.94 -10.07
C GLY A 284 10.49 -6.97 -8.97
N ILE A 285 11.76 -6.77 -9.36
CA ILE A 285 12.93 -6.87 -8.47
C ILE A 285 12.87 -5.93 -7.25
N ASP A 286 12.27 -4.75 -7.40
CA ASP A 286 12.17 -3.79 -6.29
C ASP A 286 11.23 -4.29 -5.19
N ARG A 287 10.17 -5.04 -5.53
CA ARG A 287 9.24 -5.61 -4.54
C ARG A 287 9.88 -6.68 -3.70
N ILE A 288 10.54 -7.65 -4.31
CA ILE A 288 11.21 -8.72 -3.56
C ILE A 288 12.35 -8.16 -2.69
N CYS A 289 13.09 -7.17 -3.18
CA CYS A 289 14.09 -6.48 -2.37
C CYS A 289 13.46 -5.74 -1.19
N HIS A 290 12.34 -5.04 -1.39
CA HIS A 290 11.61 -4.37 -0.31
C HIS A 290 11.23 -5.37 0.79
N ARG A 291 10.58 -6.47 0.43
CA ARG A 291 10.13 -7.52 1.37
C ARG A 291 11.28 -8.07 2.23
N LEU A 292 12.45 -8.28 1.62
CA LEU A 292 13.65 -8.74 2.34
C LEU A 292 14.21 -7.67 3.28
N THR A 293 14.30 -6.42 2.83
CA THR A 293 14.82 -5.33 3.68
C THR A 293 13.88 -4.99 4.85
N GLN A 294 12.56 -5.16 4.68
CA GLN A 294 11.57 -4.93 5.73
C GLN A 294 11.75 -5.87 6.94
N ALA A 295 12.37 -7.04 6.77
CA ALA A 295 12.71 -7.94 7.88
C ALA A 295 13.61 -7.27 8.95
N ALA A 296 14.27 -6.16 8.62
CA ALA A 296 15.07 -5.39 9.56
C ALA A 296 14.23 -4.46 10.46
N GLU A 297 12.98 -4.13 10.13
CA GLU A 297 12.16 -3.17 10.88
C GLU A 297 11.97 -3.58 12.34
N LYS A 298 11.78 -4.87 12.63
CA LYS A 298 11.62 -5.39 14.00
C LYS A 298 12.80 -5.08 14.93
N TYR A 299 14.02 -4.94 14.38
CA TYR A 299 15.19 -4.57 15.16
C TYR A 299 15.30 -3.06 15.41
N LEU A 300 14.52 -2.25 14.68
CA LEU A 300 14.51 -0.79 14.73
C LEU A 300 13.39 -0.23 15.60
N ASP A 301 12.57 -1.09 16.21
CA ASP A 301 11.61 -0.70 17.23
C ASP A 301 12.27 -0.56 18.62
N ASP A 302 13.37 -1.30 18.85
CA ASP A 302 14.12 -1.30 20.12
C ASP A 302 15.28 -0.29 20.19
N ILE A 303 15.54 0.45 19.11
CA ILE A 303 16.58 1.50 19.08
C ILE A 303 16.11 2.78 19.81
N PRO A 304 17.02 3.70 20.20
CA PRO A 304 16.62 4.93 20.89
C PRO A 304 15.54 5.73 20.15
N GLU A 305 14.55 6.24 20.88
CA GLU A 305 13.39 6.97 20.31
C GLU A 305 13.80 8.15 19.41
N SER A 306 14.96 8.77 19.66
CA SER A 306 15.48 9.83 18.80
C SER A 306 15.71 9.38 17.36
N GLU A 307 15.83 8.09 17.09
CA GLU A 307 16.04 7.56 15.75
C GLU A 307 14.75 7.50 14.94
N GLN A 308 13.58 7.66 15.57
CA GLN A 308 12.28 7.53 14.92
C GLN A 308 11.92 8.75 14.04
N HIS A 309 12.59 9.89 14.18
CA HIS A 309 12.43 11.08 13.34
C HIS A 309 13.63 11.38 12.42
N LEU A 310 14.53 10.41 12.25
CA LEU A 310 15.73 10.46 11.39
C LEU A 310 16.57 11.75 11.51
N PRO A 311 17.14 12.04 12.69
CA PRO A 311 17.97 13.21 12.99
C PRO A 311 19.00 13.55 11.90
N ILE A 312 19.22 14.84 11.67
CA ILE A 312 20.23 15.34 10.74
C ILE A 312 21.60 15.34 11.42
N ILE A 313 22.58 14.74 10.75
CA ILE A 313 23.94 14.57 11.25
C ILE A 313 24.88 15.62 10.65
N PHE A 314 25.76 16.17 11.47
CA PHE A 314 26.98 16.83 11.01
C PHE A 314 28.19 15.97 11.38
N ASN A 315 28.90 15.49 10.38
CA ASN A 315 30.17 14.79 10.57
C ASN A 315 31.32 15.70 10.11
N GLU A 316 32.34 15.90 10.95
CA GLU A 316 33.42 16.85 10.65
C GLU A 316 34.53 16.32 9.72
N TYR A 317 34.51 15.04 9.35
CA TYR A 317 35.60 14.39 8.60
C TYR A 317 36.04 15.16 7.35
N CYS A 318 35.11 15.53 6.46
CA CYS A 318 35.47 16.26 5.23
C CYS A 318 35.79 17.74 5.47
N THR A 319 35.63 18.23 6.70
CA THR A 319 36.06 19.57 7.12
C THR A 319 37.51 19.58 7.57
N THR A 320 37.93 18.59 8.37
CA THR A 320 39.29 18.57 8.96
C THR A 320 40.23 17.53 8.37
N TRP A 321 39.71 16.57 7.59
CA TRP A 321 40.44 15.47 6.97
C TRP A 321 41.24 14.63 7.98
N GLY A 322 40.55 14.17 9.03
CA GLY A 322 41.10 13.36 10.11
C GLY A 322 42.00 14.15 11.07
N CYS A 323 41.70 15.44 11.26
CA CYS A 323 42.43 16.33 12.15
C CYS A 323 41.50 17.15 13.07
N PRO A 324 40.52 16.54 13.76
CA PRO A 324 39.65 17.27 14.68
C PRO A 324 40.45 17.86 15.83
N SER A 325 40.18 19.12 16.17
CA SER A 325 40.76 19.81 17.32
C SER A 325 39.67 20.60 18.04
N HIS A 326 39.91 20.96 19.30
CA HIS A 326 38.97 21.81 20.01
C HIS A 326 38.69 23.13 19.26
N GLU A 327 39.70 23.72 18.63
CA GLU A 327 39.58 25.01 17.92
C GLU A 327 38.72 24.91 16.65
N ASN A 328 39.00 23.95 15.77
CA ASN A 328 38.23 23.83 14.52
C ASN A 328 36.78 23.38 14.79
N ILE A 329 36.55 22.45 15.72
CA ILE A 329 35.21 22.03 16.14
C ILE A 329 34.45 23.22 16.73
N SER A 330 35.09 24.06 17.55
CA SER A 330 34.45 25.29 18.07
C SER A 330 34.01 26.23 16.94
N GLY A 331 34.83 26.36 15.89
CA GLY A 331 34.48 27.15 14.70
C GLY A 331 33.25 26.59 13.97
N ILE A 332 33.22 25.27 13.75
CA ILE A 332 32.11 24.57 13.09
C ILE A 332 30.83 24.70 13.91
N ILE A 333 30.87 24.38 15.21
CA ILE A 333 29.71 24.46 16.11
C ILE A 333 29.13 25.88 16.13
N ASN A 334 29.97 26.91 16.18
CA ASN A 334 29.48 28.30 16.12
C ASN A 334 28.76 28.64 14.80
N ALA A 335 29.11 27.98 13.69
CA ALA A 335 28.45 28.18 12.40
C ALA A 335 27.12 27.42 12.29
N ILE A 336 26.94 26.31 13.01
CA ILE A 336 25.79 25.41 12.82
C ILE A 336 24.82 25.32 14.01
N LYS A 337 25.19 25.79 15.20
CA LYS A 337 24.41 25.62 16.46
C LYS A 337 22.97 26.17 16.42
N ASP A 338 22.70 27.13 15.55
CA ASP A 338 21.37 27.75 15.41
C ASP A 338 20.55 27.08 14.28
N ARG A 339 20.97 25.89 13.82
CA ARG A 339 20.33 25.07 12.78
C ARG A 339 19.94 23.71 13.32
N ASP A 340 19.15 22.98 12.55
CA ASP A 340 18.51 21.73 12.94
C ASP A 340 19.44 20.49 12.90
N PHE A 341 20.72 20.64 13.23
CA PHE A 341 21.60 19.50 13.45
C PHE A 341 21.37 18.94 14.85
N GLU A 342 21.19 17.63 14.93
CA GLU A 342 21.01 16.95 16.20
C GLU A 342 22.26 16.18 16.59
N TYR A 343 23.03 15.65 15.63
CA TYR A 343 24.27 14.91 15.91
C TYR A 343 25.48 15.67 15.41
N PHE A 344 26.52 15.73 16.26
CA PHE A 344 27.84 16.19 15.86
C PHE A 344 28.86 15.07 16.09
N VAL A 345 29.40 14.52 15.01
CA VAL A 345 30.34 13.40 15.07
C VAL A 345 31.77 13.93 14.95
N ILE A 346 32.59 13.68 15.97
CA ILE A 346 34.05 13.84 15.92
C ILE A 346 34.61 12.60 15.23
N ASP A 347 35.09 12.74 14.01
CA ASP A 347 35.55 11.61 13.21
C ASP A 347 37.03 11.25 13.56
N CYS A 348 37.68 10.45 12.74
CA CYS A 348 38.99 9.87 13.02
C CYS A 348 40.09 10.92 13.29
N GLY A 349 41.16 10.49 13.96
CA GLY A 349 42.35 11.31 14.19
C GLY A 349 42.35 12.15 15.47
N TRP A 350 41.29 12.13 16.28
CA TRP A 350 41.26 12.75 17.62
C TRP A 350 42.35 12.23 18.58
N PHE A 351 42.90 11.05 18.27
CA PHE A 351 43.97 10.36 18.99
C PHE A 351 45.38 10.60 18.41
N LYS A 352 45.51 11.27 17.25
CA LYS A 352 46.79 11.31 16.54
C LYS A 352 47.87 12.09 17.29
N GLU A 353 49.12 11.67 17.12
CA GLU A 353 50.28 12.37 17.63
C GLU A 353 50.79 13.42 16.62
N ASP A 354 51.53 14.42 17.10
CA ASP A 354 52.07 15.48 16.24
C ASP A 354 53.08 14.91 15.23
N GLY A 355 52.96 15.31 13.97
CA GLY A 355 53.78 14.80 12.87
C GLY A 355 53.50 13.36 12.43
N VAL A 356 52.51 12.66 13.01
CA VAL A 356 52.12 11.30 12.63
C VAL A 356 50.76 11.32 11.90
N PRO A 357 50.63 10.67 10.73
CA PRO A 357 49.34 10.53 10.05
C PRO A 357 48.30 9.80 10.89
N TRP A 358 47.04 10.24 10.82
CA TRP A 358 45.95 9.69 11.64
C TRP A 358 45.60 8.24 11.23
N ASP A 359 45.70 7.92 9.94
CA ASP A 359 45.28 6.68 9.28
C ASP A 359 46.19 5.49 9.59
N ILE A 360 47.26 5.73 10.33
CA ILE A 360 48.16 4.69 10.85
C ILE A 360 48.29 4.73 12.38
N SER A 361 47.56 5.61 13.07
CA SER A 361 47.71 5.85 14.52
C SER A 361 46.60 5.24 15.39
N MET A 362 45.56 4.65 14.79
CA MET A 362 44.42 4.06 15.49
C MET A 362 44.76 2.76 16.21
N GLY A 363 44.00 2.46 17.28
CA GLY A 363 44.15 1.25 18.10
C GLY A 363 44.42 1.55 19.57
N ASP A 364 45.30 2.51 19.89
CA ASP A 364 45.58 2.86 21.29
C ASP A 364 44.59 3.87 21.90
N TYR A 365 43.91 4.64 21.03
CA TYR A 365 42.85 5.59 21.37
C TYR A 365 43.19 6.54 22.54
N ASN A 366 44.45 6.96 22.64
CA ASN A 366 44.87 7.97 23.61
C ASN A 366 44.50 9.36 23.08
N ILE A 367 43.86 10.19 23.90
CA ILE A 367 43.47 11.54 23.50
C ILE A 367 44.73 12.36 23.18
N SER A 368 44.73 13.02 22.03
CA SER A 368 45.84 13.88 21.61
C SER A 368 45.93 15.13 22.49
N PRO A 369 47.03 15.35 23.25
CA PRO A 369 47.19 16.54 24.07
C PRO A 369 47.42 17.82 23.23
N THR A 370 47.74 17.68 21.95
CA THR A 370 47.91 18.80 21.03
C THR A 370 46.57 19.27 20.48
N LEU A 371 45.72 18.33 20.05
CA LEU A 371 44.39 18.65 19.48
C LEU A 371 43.37 18.98 20.58
N PHE A 372 43.50 18.35 21.75
CA PHE A 372 42.62 18.50 22.90
C PHE A 372 43.43 18.70 24.20
N PRO A 373 44.08 19.86 24.39
CA PRO A 373 44.97 20.12 25.53
C PRO A 373 44.27 20.06 26.90
N GLU A 374 42.95 20.21 26.94
CA GLU A 374 42.11 20.09 28.14
C GLU A 374 41.32 18.77 28.19
N GLY A 375 41.68 17.81 27.33
CA GLY A 375 40.92 16.58 27.09
C GLY A 375 39.65 16.80 26.25
N LEU A 376 38.90 15.73 26.00
CA LEU A 376 37.68 15.77 25.17
C LEU A 376 36.49 16.43 25.88
N LYS A 377 36.48 16.46 27.22
CA LYS A 377 35.32 16.90 28.02
C LYS A 377 34.84 18.30 27.64
N LYS A 378 35.76 19.24 27.45
CA LYS A 378 35.44 20.62 27.06
C LYS A 378 34.72 20.70 25.71
N THR A 379 35.17 19.92 24.72
CA THR A 379 34.55 19.87 23.39
C THR A 379 33.19 19.19 23.44
N VAL A 380 33.08 18.08 24.19
CA VAL A 380 31.81 17.37 24.37
C VAL A 380 30.76 18.25 25.05
N ASP A 381 31.13 18.96 26.11
CA ASP A 381 30.22 19.87 26.81
C ASP A 381 29.76 21.03 25.90
N MET A 382 30.63 21.50 25.00
CA MET A 382 30.28 22.52 24.01
C MET A 382 29.28 22.00 22.98
N ILE A 383 29.44 20.77 22.49
CA ILE A 383 28.48 20.13 21.57
C ILE A 383 27.11 20.02 22.25
N LYS A 384 27.07 19.52 23.50
CA LYS A 384 25.84 19.42 24.30
C LYS A 384 25.21 20.80 24.56
N ALA A 385 26.02 21.81 24.88
CA ALA A 385 25.54 23.16 25.11
C ALA A 385 24.95 23.82 23.85
N ALA A 386 25.32 23.34 22.66
CA ALA A 386 24.74 23.73 21.38
C ALA A 386 23.49 22.92 21.01
N GLY A 387 23.00 22.04 21.91
CA GLY A 387 21.78 21.24 21.69
C GLY A 387 21.99 19.95 20.89
N MET A 388 23.23 19.60 20.55
CA MET A 388 23.56 18.41 19.77
C MET A 388 24.05 17.25 20.65
N LYS A 389 23.79 16.01 20.22
CA LYS A 389 24.40 14.81 20.79
C LYS A 389 25.82 14.62 20.25
N PRO A 390 26.81 14.43 21.14
CA PRO A 390 28.19 14.21 20.75
C PRO A 390 28.43 12.76 20.29
N GLY A 391 28.98 12.63 19.09
CA GLY A 391 29.43 11.37 18.51
C GLY A 391 30.95 11.28 18.38
N ILE A 392 31.47 10.05 18.31
CA ILE A 392 32.90 9.79 18.13
C ILE A 392 33.17 8.54 17.28
N TRP A 393 34.24 8.60 16.48
CA TRP A 393 34.70 7.50 15.64
C TRP A 393 35.68 6.55 16.35
N PHE A 394 35.54 5.25 16.08
CA PHE A 394 36.46 4.17 16.45
C PHE A 394 36.55 3.11 15.34
N GLU A 395 37.72 2.46 15.21
CA GLU A 395 37.93 1.28 14.36
C GLU A 395 38.36 0.10 15.24
N ILE A 396 37.38 -0.65 15.77
CA ILE A 396 37.60 -1.55 16.91
C ILE A 396 38.40 -2.81 16.58
N ASP A 397 38.36 -3.26 15.32
CA ASP A 397 38.99 -4.51 14.90
C ASP A 397 40.42 -4.35 14.36
N ASN A 398 40.81 -3.12 13.97
CA ASN A 398 42.08 -2.87 13.30
C ASN A 398 43.04 -2.02 14.17
N ILE A 399 44.32 -2.19 13.89
CA ILE A 399 45.42 -1.52 14.58
C ILE A 399 46.33 -0.90 13.53
N GLY A 400 46.58 0.40 13.65
CA GLY A 400 47.49 1.13 12.77
C GLY A 400 48.97 0.92 13.15
N SER A 401 49.86 0.99 12.17
CA SER A 401 51.30 0.70 12.32
C SER A 401 52.07 1.63 13.25
N ALA A 402 51.55 2.81 13.57
CA ALA A 402 52.12 3.74 14.55
C ALA A 402 51.60 3.53 15.98
N ALA A 403 50.53 2.75 16.17
CA ALA A 403 50.04 2.43 17.51
C ALA A 403 51.01 1.49 18.24
N LYS A 404 51.17 1.66 19.56
CA LYS A 404 51.98 0.78 20.42
C LYS A 404 51.41 -0.63 20.41
N ALA A 405 50.08 -0.75 20.44
CA ALA A 405 49.35 -2.00 20.27
C ALA A 405 49.77 -2.81 19.03
N TYR A 406 50.21 -2.18 17.95
CA TYR A 406 50.62 -2.84 16.70
C TYR A 406 51.76 -3.84 16.90
N HIS A 407 52.63 -3.57 17.88
CA HIS A 407 53.76 -4.44 18.21
C HIS A 407 53.40 -5.56 19.18
N ASN A 408 52.18 -5.58 19.72
CA ASN A 408 51.71 -6.63 20.62
C ASN A 408 51.13 -7.82 19.82
N THR A 409 52.01 -8.54 19.12
CA THR A 409 51.61 -9.61 18.19
C THR A 409 51.07 -10.87 18.87
N GLU A 410 51.08 -10.93 20.20
CA GLU A 410 50.48 -12.03 20.96
C GLU A 410 48.97 -12.08 20.74
N HIS A 411 48.31 -10.93 20.86
CA HIS A 411 46.86 -10.76 20.83
C HIS A 411 46.29 -10.38 19.45
N GLN A 412 47.06 -10.62 18.39
CA GLN A 412 46.69 -10.29 17.02
C GLN A 412 46.44 -11.57 16.23
N LEU A 413 45.51 -11.50 15.27
CA LEU A 413 45.27 -12.60 14.36
C LEU A 413 46.52 -12.97 13.58
N LYS A 414 46.71 -14.27 13.40
CA LYS A 414 47.83 -14.85 12.65
C LYS A 414 47.32 -15.68 11.49
N ARG A 415 48.13 -15.76 10.44
CA ARG A 415 48.02 -16.76 9.39
C ARG A 415 49.40 -17.35 9.15
N ASP A 416 49.49 -18.68 9.11
CA ASP A 416 50.74 -19.40 9.01
C ASP A 416 51.73 -19.06 10.15
N GLY A 417 51.21 -18.70 11.33
CA GLY A 417 51.98 -18.31 12.51
C GLY A 417 52.47 -16.85 12.52
N TYR A 418 52.16 -16.05 11.50
CA TYR A 418 52.57 -14.64 11.38
C TYR A 418 51.38 -13.69 11.50
N PRO A 419 51.53 -12.51 12.14
CA PRO A 419 50.45 -11.53 12.22
C PRO A 419 49.93 -11.13 10.84
N ILE A 420 48.61 -11.19 10.68
CA ILE A 420 47.95 -10.79 9.43
C ILE A 420 48.11 -9.26 9.30
N THR A 421 48.84 -8.84 8.28
CA THR A 421 49.20 -7.44 8.05
C THR A 421 48.77 -7.02 6.65
N THR A 422 48.02 -5.93 6.54
CA THR A 422 47.56 -5.35 5.28
C THR A 422 48.01 -3.89 5.21
N TYR A 423 48.88 -3.54 4.25
CA TYR A 423 49.53 -2.23 4.18
C TYR A 423 50.07 -1.73 5.53
N SER A 424 49.34 -0.86 6.23
CA SER A 424 49.66 -0.27 7.53
C SER A 424 48.84 -0.83 8.70
N ARG A 425 47.96 -1.81 8.48
CA ARG A 425 47.00 -2.34 9.45
C ARG A 425 47.30 -3.78 9.87
N ARG A 426 46.89 -4.11 11.10
CA ARG A 426 46.79 -5.46 11.65
C ARG A 426 45.46 -5.65 12.35
N PHE A 427 45.11 -6.90 12.63
CA PHE A 427 43.79 -7.28 13.15
C PHE A 427 43.92 -7.82 14.58
N TRP A 428 43.03 -7.37 15.45
CA TRP A 428 42.88 -7.96 16.77
C TRP A 428 42.33 -9.38 16.69
N ASP A 429 42.81 -10.27 17.55
CA ASP A 429 42.10 -11.51 17.86
C ASP A 429 40.96 -11.18 18.83
N MET A 430 39.77 -11.00 18.29
CA MET A 430 38.59 -10.60 19.05
C MET A 430 38.10 -11.72 19.98
N THR A 431 38.57 -12.96 19.78
CA THR A 431 38.28 -14.08 20.70
C THR A 431 39.17 -14.07 21.95
N ASP A 432 40.22 -13.25 21.97
CA ASP A 432 41.13 -13.11 23.11
C ASP A 432 40.50 -12.22 24.21
N PRO A 433 40.29 -12.75 25.44
CA PRO A 433 39.78 -11.95 26.56
C PRO A 433 40.62 -10.70 26.87
N TRP A 434 41.93 -10.72 26.59
CA TRP A 434 42.79 -9.56 26.77
C TRP A 434 42.41 -8.42 25.82
N VAL A 435 42.09 -8.73 24.56
CA VAL A 435 41.64 -7.74 23.57
C VAL A 435 40.31 -7.16 23.99
N THR A 436 39.38 -8.00 24.41
CA THR A 436 38.07 -7.55 24.91
C THR A 436 38.24 -6.56 26.08
N GLU A 437 39.10 -6.85 27.06
CA GLU A 437 39.39 -5.94 28.17
C GLU A 437 40.07 -4.66 27.71
N TYR A 438 41.03 -4.77 26.79
CA TYR A 438 41.74 -3.62 26.23
C TYR A 438 40.76 -2.66 25.53
N LEU A 439 39.90 -3.17 24.66
CA LEU A 439 38.88 -2.37 23.97
C LEU A 439 37.80 -1.85 24.93
N THR A 440 37.45 -2.59 25.99
CA THR A 440 36.54 -2.10 27.04
C THR A 440 37.10 -0.84 27.72
N GLU A 441 38.37 -0.86 28.09
CA GLU A 441 39.05 0.30 28.70
C GLU A 441 39.24 1.46 27.71
N LYS A 442 39.46 1.18 26.41
CA LYS A 442 39.75 2.22 25.41
C LYS A 442 38.51 2.82 24.76
N VAL A 443 37.48 2.02 24.53
CA VAL A 443 36.26 2.40 23.80
C VAL A 443 35.15 2.71 24.80
N ILE A 444 34.64 1.67 25.50
CA ILE A 444 33.46 1.80 26.38
C ILE A 444 33.70 2.80 27.50
N LYS A 445 34.85 2.74 28.17
CA LYS A 445 35.18 3.72 29.23
C LYS A 445 35.34 5.14 28.69
N THR A 446 35.85 5.32 27.48
CA THR A 446 35.95 6.65 26.84
C THR A 446 34.55 7.21 26.57
N LEU A 447 33.65 6.39 26.00
CA LEU A 447 32.25 6.75 25.77
C LEU A 447 31.58 7.21 27.08
N ASN A 448 31.67 6.38 28.13
CA ASN A 448 31.08 6.66 29.44
C ASN A 448 31.72 7.86 30.18
N THR A 449 33.04 8.01 30.11
CA THR A 449 33.76 9.07 30.85
C THR A 449 33.40 10.47 30.32
N TYR A 450 33.32 10.62 29.00
CA TYR A 450 33.04 11.91 28.40
C TYR A 450 31.54 12.15 28.14
N GLY A 451 30.74 11.08 28.12
CA GLY A 451 29.30 11.13 27.89
C GLY A 451 28.97 11.26 26.40
N PHE A 452 29.64 10.47 25.56
CA PHE A 452 29.28 10.31 24.15
C PHE A 452 27.99 9.51 24.04
N GLU A 453 27.13 9.91 23.11
CA GLU A 453 25.81 9.31 22.89
C GLU A 453 25.71 8.67 21.52
N TYR A 454 26.76 8.79 20.70
CA TYR A 454 26.84 8.24 19.36
C TYR A 454 28.23 7.66 19.10
N MET A 455 28.31 6.49 18.48
CA MET A 455 29.56 5.84 18.08
C MET A 455 29.52 5.46 16.60
N LYS A 456 30.48 5.98 15.82
CA LYS A 456 30.76 5.51 14.47
C LYS A 456 31.80 4.41 14.53
N MET A 457 31.40 3.20 14.13
CA MET A 457 32.22 1.99 14.17
C MET A 457 32.72 1.71 12.76
N ASP A 458 34.02 1.86 12.54
CA ASP A 458 34.64 1.71 11.23
C ASP A 458 35.49 0.44 11.11
N TYR A 459 35.75 0.03 9.87
CA TYR A 459 36.49 -1.19 9.55
C TYR A 459 37.10 -1.08 8.14
N ASN A 460 38.41 -0.86 8.01
CA ASN A 460 39.00 -0.42 6.73
C ASN A 460 39.91 -1.44 6.03
N ASP A 461 39.98 -2.69 6.48
CA ASP A 461 40.73 -3.71 5.71
C ASP A 461 40.26 -5.14 5.97
N THR A 462 40.55 -6.07 5.07
CA THR A 462 40.00 -7.42 5.12
C THR A 462 41.04 -8.48 5.51
N ILE A 463 40.62 -9.43 6.35
CA ILE A 463 41.43 -10.59 6.76
C ILE A 463 41.68 -11.56 5.58
N GLY A 464 40.79 -11.55 4.57
CA GLY A 464 40.81 -12.48 3.45
C GLY A 464 40.29 -13.86 3.85
N ILE A 465 40.91 -14.94 3.37
CA ILE A 465 40.43 -16.33 3.58
C ILE A 465 40.33 -16.77 5.05
N GLY A 466 40.94 -16.03 5.97
CA GLY A 466 40.82 -16.22 7.42
C GLY A 466 42.16 -16.35 8.14
N CYS A 467 42.12 -16.94 9.33
CA CYS A 467 43.21 -16.92 10.32
C CYS A 467 43.37 -18.26 11.06
N ASP A 468 44.54 -18.44 11.68
CA ASP A 468 44.88 -19.61 12.48
C ASP A 468 44.02 -19.70 13.76
N GLY A 469 44.14 -20.81 14.50
CA GLY A 469 43.56 -20.96 15.84
C GLY A 469 42.24 -21.75 15.90
N SER A 470 41.72 -22.19 14.75
CA SER A 470 40.56 -23.08 14.63
C SER A 470 40.83 -24.22 13.66
N GLU A 471 39.82 -25.03 13.39
CA GLU A 471 39.86 -26.22 12.54
C GLU A 471 40.29 -25.90 11.09
N SER A 472 39.96 -24.69 10.62
CA SER A 472 40.40 -24.15 9.34
C SER A 472 40.48 -22.63 9.39
N LEU A 473 41.14 -22.02 8.38
CA LEU A 473 41.19 -20.56 8.25
C LEU A 473 39.79 -19.90 8.23
N GLY A 474 38.85 -20.48 7.47
CA GLY A 474 37.49 -19.95 7.35
C GLY A 474 36.71 -20.02 8.67
N GLU A 475 36.91 -21.07 9.47
CA GLU A 475 36.31 -21.16 10.81
C GLU A 475 36.95 -20.16 11.79
N GLY A 476 38.28 -19.95 11.70
CA GLY A 476 38.96 -18.91 12.48
C GLY A 476 38.41 -17.51 12.17
N LEU A 477 38.18 -17.20 10.89
CA LEU A 477 37.54 -15.95 10.47
C LEU A 477 36.14 -15.80 11.06
N ARG A 478 35.30 -16.83 10.92
CA ARG A 478 33.90 -16.82 11.38
C ARG A 478 33.84 -16.50 12.88
N LYS A 479 34.60 -17.22 13.69
CA LYS A 479 34.65 -17.03 15.15
C LYS A 479 35.15 -15.65 15.54
N ASN A 480 36.16 -15.13 14.85
CA ASN A 480 36.63 -13.78 15.13
C ASN A 480 35.58 -12.71 14.81
N MET A 481 34.86 -12.84 13.70
CA MET A 481 33.79 -11.89 13.33
C MET A 481 32.58 -11.98 14.25
N GLU A 482 32.22 -13.18 14.72
CA GLU A 482 31.20 -13.34 15.77
C GLU A 482 31.64 -12.66 17.07
N ALA A 483 32.90 -12.78 17.46
CA ALA A 483 33.43 -12.08 18.63
C ALA A 483 33.46 -10.54 18.46
N SER A 484 33.66 -10.04 17.23
CA SER A 484 33.49 -8.61 16.92
C SER A 484 32.05 -8.14 17.15
N VAL A 485 31.07 -8.91 16.66
CA VAL A 485 29.63 -8.64 16.89
C VAL A 485 29.30 -8.69 18.38
N ASP A 486 29.86 -9.63 19.14
CA ASP A 486 29.66 -9.72 20.59
C ASP A 486 30.25 -8.52 21.33
N PHE A 487 31.37 -7.97 20.86
CA PHE A 487 31.89 -6.72 21.42
C PHE A 487 30.94 -5.54 21.16
N VAL A 488 30.30 -5.46 19.98
CA VAL A 488 29.27 -4.44 19.69
C VAL A 488 28.06 -4.61 20.62
N ARG A 489 27.59 -5.85 20.85
CA ARG A 489 26.54 -6.13 21.85
C ARG A 489 26.95 -5.69 23.26
N LYS A 490 28.23 -5.87 23.62
CA LYS A 490 28.78 -5.37 24.89
C LYS A 490 28.73 -3.85 24.98
N VAL A 491 29.02 -3.12 23.89
CA VAL A 491 28.88 -1.65 23.85
C VAL A 491 27.43 -1.23 24.11
N LEU A 492 26.45 -1.85 23.44
CA LEU A 492 25.02 -1.58 23.68
C LEU A 492 24.61 -1.82 25.14
N ALA A 493 25.10 -2.91 25.74
CA ALA A 493 24.80 -3.26 27.11
C ALA A 493 25.44 -2.32 28.16
N GLU A 494 26.66 -1.83 27.90
CA GLU A 494 27.43 -1.03 28.86
C GLU A 494 27.35 0.49 28.62
N VAL A 495 26.76 0.94 27.51
CA VAL A 495 26.49 2.35 27.20
C VAL A 495 25.02 2.51 26.80
N PRO A 496 24.07 2.51 27.76
CA PRO A 496 22.65 2.53 27.47
C PRO A 496 22.24 3.76 26.65
N GLY A 497 21.45 3.53 25.60
CA GLY A 497 20.95 4.59 24.71
C GLY A 497 21.98 5.11 23.70
N ILE A 498 23.15 4.46 23.57
CA ILE A 498 24.12 4.76 22.51
C ILE A 498 23.50 4.56 21.13
N ILE A 499 23.72 5.51 20.23
CA ILE A 499 23.41 5.38 18.80
C ILE A 499 24.64 4.79 18.10
N LEU A 500 24.45 3.70 17.35
CA LEU A 500 25.52 3.05 16.60
C LEU A 500 25.40 3.32 15.09
N GLU A 501 26.47 3.82 14.49
CA GLU A 501 26.66 3.92 13.04
C GLU A 501 27.65 2.84 12.58
N ASN A 502 27.21 1.97 11.66
CA ASN A 502 28.06 0.99 10.99
C ASN A 502 28.83 1.64 9.83
N CYS A 503 30.12 1.39 9.73
CA CYS A 503 30.98 1.85 8.65
C CYS A 503 32.05 0.79 8.38
N ALA A 504 32.36 0.57 7.11
CA ALA A 504 33.48 -0.25 6.69
C ALA A 504 34.03 0.30 5.38
N SER A 505 34.85 1.35 5.46
CA SER A 505 35.23 2.18 4.29
C SER A 505 33.98 2.56 3.47
N GLY A 506 32.98 3.11 4.14
CA GLY A 506 31.62 3.19 3.63
C GLY A 506 30.85 1.89 3.86
N GLY A 507 30.38 1.25 2.79
CA GLY A 507 29.31 0.25 2.89
C GLY A 507 29.73 -1.22 2.93
N HIS A 508 30.96 -1.60 3.31
CA HIS A 508 31.42 -3.00 3.16
C HIS A 508 30.98 -4.02 4.23
N LYS A 509 30.18 -3.57 5.21
CA LYS A 509 29.51 -4.40 6.25
C LYS A 509 28.00 -4.16 6.30
N LEU A 510 27.38 -3.80 5.18
CA LEU A 510 25.93 -3.58 5.07
C LEU A 510 25.16 -4.90 4.90
N GLU A 511 25.40 -5.86 5.78
CA GLU A 511 24.66 -7.12 5.83
C GLU A 511 23.70 -7.16 7.05
N PRO A 512 22.64 -7.98 7.01
CA PRO A 512 21.57 -7.90 8.00
C PRO A 512 21.98 -8.09 9.48
N LEU A 513 22.98 -8.94 9.80
CA LEU A 513 23.36 -9.21 11.19
C LEU A 513 23.93 -7.96 11.88
N MET A 514 24.93 -7.30 11.31
CA MET A 514 25.50 -6.07 11.86
C MET A 514 24.50 -4.91 11.79
N MET A 515 23.73 -4.81 10.71
CA MET A 515 22.69 -3.79 10.57
C MET A 515 21.59 -3.93 11.62
N SER A 516 21.28 -5.14 12.11
CA SER A 516 20.31 -5.36 13.20
C SER A 516 20.75 -4.73 14.53
N LEU A 517 22.04 -4.43 14.71
CA LEU A 517 22.59 -3.80 15.90
C LEU A 517 22.78 -2.28 15.76
N CYS A 518 22.57 -1.73 14.55
CA CYS A 518 22.95 -0.36 14.21
C CYS A 518 21.74 0.48 13.80
N SER A 519 21.66 1.70 14.31
CA SER A 519 20.58 2.64 13.96
C SER A 519 20.73 3.16 12.53
N MET A 520 21.97 3.22 12.02
CA MET A 520 22.28 3.64 10.67
C MET A 520 23.67 3.13 10.23
N ALA A 521 24.02 3.40 8.98
CA ALA A 521 25.33 3.10 8.43
C ALA A 521 25.77 4.15 7.42
N SER A 522 27.07 4.46 7.39
CA SER A 522 27.67 5.22 6.29
C SER A 522 27.57 4.40 5.00
N PHE A 523 26.72 4.84 4.08
CA PHE A 523 26.32 4.05 2.91
C PHE A 523 27.50 3.76 1.94
N SER A 524 28.43 4.70 1.82
CA SER A 524 29.52 4.69 0.84
C SER A 524 30.53 5.81 1.13
N ASP A 525 31.80 5.56 0.86
CA ASP A 525 32.86 6.58 0.89
C ASP A 525 32.87 7.53 -0.32
N ALA A 526 31.88 7.41 -1.21
CA ALA A 526 31.74 8.24 -2.40
C ALA A 526 31.37 9.72 -2.10
N HIS A 527 31.68 10.24 -0.91
CA HIS A 527 31.17 11.46 -0.29
C HIS A 527 31.18 12.74 -1.16
N GLU A 528 32.11 12.86 -2.12
CA GLU A 528 32.22 14.02 -3.02
C GLU A 528 31.88 13.71 -4.48
N CYS A 529 31.50 12.46 -4.78
CA CYS A 529 31.32 11.97 -6.13
C CYS A 529 29.97 12.40 -6.73
N GLU A 530 29.88 12.43 -8.06
CA GLU A 530 28.65 12.79 -8.78
C GLU A 530 27.62 11.65 -8.76
N GLU A 531 28.09 10.42 -8.58
CA GLU A 531 27.32 9.17 -8.63
C GLU A 531 26.66 8.74 -7.31
N ILE A 532 26.78 9.55 -6.25
CA ILE A 532 26.06 9.36 -4.98
C ILE A 532 24.58 8.97 -5.18
N PRO A 533 23.76 9.69 -5.98
CA PRO A 533 22.34 9.35 -6.09
C PRO A 533 22.09 7.96 -6.67
N VAL A 534 22.95 7.49 -7.58
CA VAL A 534 22.85 6.15 -8.15
C VAL A 534 23.20 5.09 -7.11
N ILE A 535 24.28 5.29 -6.36
CA ILE A 535 24.72 4.38 -5.31
C ILE A 535 23.68 4.32 -4.18
N ALA A 536 23.20 5.47 -3.73
CA ALA A 536 22.22 5.58 -2.65
C ALA A 536 20.89 4.91 -3.01
N ALA A 537 20.37 5.15 -4.23
CA ALA A 537 19.15 4.49 -4.70
C ALA A 537 19.34 2.97 -4.83
N ASN A 538 20.47 2.52 -5.38
CA ASN A 538 20.80 1.10 -5.50
C ASN A 538 20.74 0.38 -4.14
N LEU A 539 21.19 1.03 -3.06
CA LEU A 539 21.18 0.46 -1.71
C LEU A 539 19.79 0.29 -1.11
N HIS A 540 18.73 0.91 -1.65
CA HIS A 540 17.34 0.62 -1.24
C HIS A 540 16.96 -0.84 -1.47
N ARG A 541 17.71 -1.55 -2.33
CA ARG A 541 17.53 -2.99 -2.57
C ARG A 541 18.22 -3.89 -1.55
N ALA A 542 19.09 -3.33 -0.71
CA ALA A 542 19.96 -4.09 0.19
C ALA A 542 19.72 -3.78 1.67
N ILE A 543 19.44 -2.52 1.99
CA ILE A 543 19.22 -2.04 3.36
C ILE A 543 18.04 -1.07 3.40
N LEU A 544 17.48 -0.86 4.59
CA LEU A 544 16.43 0.12 4.77
C LEU A 544 16.97 1.55 4.53
N PRO A 545 16.27 2.38 3.75
CA PRO A 545 16.60 3.80 3.55
C PRO A 545 16.74 4.57 4.87
N ARG A 546 15.92 4.23 5.88
CA ARG A 546 15.98 4.81 7.23
C ARG A 546 17.28 4.51 7.99
N GLN A 547 18.06 3.53 7.55
CA GLN A 547 19.39 3.21 8.08
C GLN A 547 20.52 3.70 7.14
N SER A 548 20.23 4.15 5.93
CA SER A 548 21.26 4.53 4.94
C SER A 548 21.66 6.00 5.12
N GLN A 549 22.80 6.29 5.74
CA GLN A 549 23.29 7.65 5.95
C GLN A 549 23.98 8.18 4.68
N ILE A 550 23.37 9.16 4.04
CA ILE A 550 23.83 9.76 2.79
C ILE A 550 24.53 11.10 3.06
N TRP A 551 25.74 11.24 2.54
CA TRP A 551 26.58 12.41 2.79
C TRP A 551 26.41 13.49 1.71
N ALA A 552 26.22 14.72 2.17
CA ALA A 552 26.35 15.94 1.40
C ALA A 552 27.60 16.70 1.85
N VAL A 553 28.71 16.50 1.15
CA VAL A 553 29.93 17.28 1.37
C VAL A 553 29.84 18.61 0.63
N ILE A 554 29.99 19.71 1.36
CA ILE A 554 29.86 21.07 0.83
C ILE A 554 31.20 21.77 0.82
N ARG A 555 31.58 22.34 -0.32
CA ARG A 555 32.77 23.20 -0.46
C ARG A 555 32.38 24.65 -0.58
N LYS A 556 33.21 25.54 -0.04
CA LYS A 556 32.96 27.00 -0.16
C LYS A 556 32.93 27.49 -1.59
N THR A 557 33.58 26.77 -2.50
CA THR A 557 33.61 27.04 -3.94
C THR A 557 32.42 26.48 -4.71
N ASP A 558 31.56 25.66 -4.08
CA ASP A 558 30.41 25.08 -4.75
C ASP A 558 29.37 26.13 -5.10
N SER A 559 28.82 26.03 -6.30
CA SER A 559 27.66 26.83 -6.70
C SER A 559 26.42 26.39 -5.92
N VAL A 560 25.42 27.27 -5.84
CA VAL A 560 24.10 26.94 -5.25
C VAL A 560 23.50 25.69 -5.92
N LYS A 561 23.64 25.55 -7.25
CA LYS A 561 23.20 24.36 -8.00
C LYS A 561 23.90 23.07 -7.52
N ARG A 562 25.22 23.12 -7.35
CA ARG A 562 25.99 21.95 -6.86
C ARG A 562 25.60 21.57 -5.44
N ILE A 563 25.36 22.55 -4.56
CA ILE A 563 24.89 22.35 -3.19
C ILE A 563 23.49 21.73 -3.21
N ALA A 564 22.55 22.30 -3.97
CA ALA A 564 21.20 21.78 -4.06
C ALA A 564 21.17 20.33 -4.56
N TYR A 565 21.99 19.99 -5.56
CA TYR A 565 22.19 18.61 -6.01
C TYR A 565 22.70 17.70 -4.89
N SER A 566 23.76 18.11 -4.16
CA SER A 566 24.28 17.35 -3.01
C SER A 566 23.24 17.11 -1.93
N ILE A 567 22.46 18.14 -1.58
CA ILE A 567 21.46 18.06 -0.52
C ILE A 567 20.29 17.17 -0.98
N ALA A 568 19.85 17.28 -2.22
CA ALA A 568 18.80 16.42 -2.78
C ALA A 568 19.19 14.93 -2.78
N ASN A 569 20.47 14.59 -3.00
CA ASN A 569 20.94 13.21 -2.89
C ASN A 569 20.64 12.60 -1.53
N THR A 570 20.66 13.41 -0.46
CA THR A 570 20.41 12.93 0.91
C THR A 570 18.96 12.51 1.15
N PHE A 571 18.03 12.91 0.28
CA PHE A 571 16.64 12.49 0.36
C PHE A 571 16.47 11.00 0.01
N LEU A 572 17.52 10.29 -0.40
CA LEU A 572 17.52 8.84 -0.58
C LEU A 572 17.83 8.08 0.72
N GLY A 573 17.94 8.75 1.86
CA GLY A 573 18.21 8.08 3.13
C GLY A 573 18.26 9.09 4.26
N ARG A 574 19.13 8.89 5.24
CA ARG A 574 19.37 9.84 6.33
C ARG A 574 20.34 10.94 5.91
N MET A 575 20.02 12.18 6.24
CA MET A 575 20.83 13.33 5.87
C MET A 575 22.07 13.50 6.78
N CYS A 576 23.26 13.46 6.17
CA CYS A 576 24.53 13.81 6.81
C CYS A 576 25.24 14.93 6.03
N LEU A 577 25.68 15.97 6.74
CA LEU A 577 26.46 17.07 6.15
C LEU A 577 27.91 17.06 6.64
N SER A 578 28.81 17.51 5.77
CA SER A 578 30.23 17.75 6.10
C SER A 578 30.81 18.86 5.20
N GLY A 579 32.00 19.36 5.52
CA GLY A 579 32.74 20.32 4.67
C GLY A 579 32.81 21.76 5.22
N ASP A 580 32.93 22.75 4.33
CA ASP A 580 33.44 24.11 4.63
C ASP A 580 32.37 25.07 5.17
N VAL A 581 31.64 24.69 6.21
CA VAL A 581 30.46 25.43 6.72
C VAL A 581 30.73 26.83 7.30
N THR A 582 31.97 27.14 7.68
CA THR A 582 32.34 28.42 8.31
C THR A 582 32.52 29.56 7.31
N GLU A 583 32.61 29.25 6.01
CA GLU A 583 32.90 30.21 4.93
C GLU A 583 31.76 30.31 3.90
N LEU A 584 30.61 29.68 4.15
CA LEU A 584 29.48 29.70 3.23
C LEU A 584 28.78 31.06 3.21
N THR A 585 28.38 31.49 2.02
CA THR A 585 27.55 32.68 1.80
C THR A 585 26.11 32.45 2.25
N GLU A 586 25.35 33.51 2.47
CA GLU A 586 23.93 33.43 2.83
C GLU A 586 23.11 32.62 1.80
N ALA A 587 23.41 32.75 0.51
CA ALA A 587 22.71 32.03 -0.55
C ALA A 587 23.01 30.52 -0.53
N GLN A 588 24.26 30.13 -0.25
CA GLN A 588 24.64 28.72 -0.09
C GLN A 588 23.98 28.12 1.15
N TRP A 589 23.96 28.85 2.27
CA TRP A 589 23.25 28.43 3.48
C TRP A 589 21.75 28.31 3.25
N LYS A 590 21.13 29.25 2.52
CA LYS A 590 19.71 29.18 2.22
C LYS A 590 19.33 27.89 1.49
N ALA A 591 20.13 27.45 0.51
CA ALA A 591 19.88 26.19 -0.20
C ALA A 591 19.93 24.99 0.75
N ILE A 592 20.89 24.97 1.68
CA ILE A 592 20.99 23.93 2.71
C ILE A 592 19.76 23.96 3.64
N ASP A 593 19.43 25.13 4.17
CA ASP A 593 18.33 25.32 5.13
C ASP A 593 16.97 24.94 4.49
N ASP A 594 16.73 25.32 3.23
CA ASP A 594 15.53 24.92 2.47
C ASP A 594 15.47 23.40 2.28
N GLY A 595 16.61 22.76 2.01
CA GLY A 595 16.69 21.31 1.82
C GLY A 595 16.53 20.51 3.11
N MET A 596 17.08 21.01 4.23
CA MET A 596 16.82 20.45 5.57
C MET A 596 15.33 20.54 5.91
N ALA A 597 14.67 21.66 5.58
CA ALA A 597 13.23 21.81 5.78
C ALA A 597 12.41 20.86 4.89
N PHE A 598 12.83 20.62 3.64
CA PHE A 598 12.19 19.62 2.77
C PHE A 598 12.39 18.19 3.29
N TYR A 599 13.62 17.84 3.68
CA TYR A 599 13.96 16.54 4.27
C TYR A 599 13.04 16.19 5.44
N LYS A 600 12.85 17.11 6.38
CA LYS A 600 11.94 16.91 7.53
C LYS A 600 10.50 16.57 7.13
N LYS A 601 10.01 17.08 5.99
CA LYS A 601 8.66 16.76 5.50
C LYS A 601 8.56 15.35 4.92
N ILE A 602 9.65 14.85 4.32
CA ILE A 602 9.69 13.51 3.70
C ILE A 602 10.22 12.41 4.63
N VAL A 603 10.76 12.76 5.81
CA VAL A 603 11.22 11.80 6.82
C VAL A 603 10.23 10.66 7.09
N PRO A 604 8.91 10.90 7.26
CA PRO A 604 7.97 9.80 7.44
C PRO A 604 7.98 8.78 6.28
N ILE A 605 8.14 9.24 5.05
CA ILE A 605 8.18 8.43 3.82
C ILE A 605 9.55 7.73 3.65
N ILE A 606 10.64 8.37 4.09
CA ILE A 606 11.97 7.73 4.15
C ILE A 606 11.96 6.62 5.20
N ARG A 607 11.31 6.85 6.35
CA ARG A 607 11.22 5.91 7.47
C ARG A 607 10.45 4.66 7.09
N LYS A 608 9.22 4.82 6.61
CA LYS A 608 8.30 3.72 6.25
C LYS A 608 7.65 4.00 4.91
N GLY A 609 8.28 3.51 3.85
CA GLY A 609 7.79 3.71 2.49
C GLY A 609 8.38 2.73 1.49
N TYR A 610 7.69 2.59 0.37
CA TYR A 610 8.06 1.68 -0.72
C TYR A 610 8.78 2.45 -1.83
N THR A 611 9.72 1.80 -2.56
CA THR A 611 10.52 2.45 -3.61
C THR A 611 10.21 1.90 -4.99
N TYR A 612 10.02 2.79 -5.95
CA TYR A 612 9.99 2.47 -7.38
C TYR A 612 11.17 3.14 -8.08
N HIS A 613 12.01 2.34 -8.74
CA HIS A 613 13.07 2.87 -9.60
C HIS A 613 12.55 3.11 -11.02
N VAL A 614 12.62 4.36 -11.49
CA VAL A 614 12.25 4.75 -12.84
C VAL A 614 13.45 5.39 -13.50
N SER A 615 14.22 4.62 -14.27
CA SER A 615 15.41 5.16 -14.95
C SER A 615 15.82 4.31 -16.15
N PRO A 616 16.41 4.91 -17.19
CA PRO A 616 17.17 4.18 -18.20
C PRO A 616 18.33 3.40 -17.57
N LYS A 617 18.79 2.35 -18.24
CA LYS A 617 19.98 1.60 -17.82
C LYS A 617 21.21 2.52 -17.77
N ILE A 618 21.76 2.74 -16.58
CA ILE A 618 23.00 3.50 -16.40
C ILE A 618 24.19 2.63 -16.83
N GLY A 619 24.84 3.02 -17.92
CA GLY A 619 25.96 2.25 -18.49
C GLY A 619 27.26 2.37 -17.68
N SER A 620 27.62 3.60 -17.25
CA SER A 620 28.85 3.90 -16.52
C SER A 620 28.57 4.82 -15.34
N GLU A 621 28.76 4.31 -14.12
CA GLU A 621 28.56 5.08 -12.89
C GLU A 621 29.61 6.19 -12.71
N ARG A 622 30.84 6.03 -13.24
CA ARG A 622 31.87 7.09 -13.19
C ARG A 622 31.70 8.18 -14.25
N HIS A 623 30.82 7.96 -15.22
CA HIS A 623 30.56 8.86 -16.34
C HIS A 623 29.06 8.89 -16.60
N LEU A 624 28.31 9.38 -15.61
CA LEU A 624 26.86 9.36 -15.61
C LEU A 624 26.29 10.08 -16.82
N LYS A 625 25.33 9.44 -17.48
CA LYS A 625 24.54 10.00 -18.57
C LYS A 625 23.09 9.57 -18.39
N GLY A 626 22.17 10.37 -18.89
CA GLY A 626 20.75 10.17 -18.77
C GLY A 626 20.18 10.79 -17.50
N TRP A 627 19.28 10.07 -16.86
CA TRP A 627 18.54 10.54 -15.69
C TRP A 627 18.15 9.37 -14.79
N GLN A 628 17.75 9.67 -13.56
CA GLN A 628 17.19 8.72 -12.61
C GLN A 628 16.00 9.35 -11.89
N GLY A 629 14.87 8.67 -11.86
CA GLY A 629 13.71 9.00 -11.04
C GLY A 629 13.50 7.94 -9.96
N ILE A 630 13.27 8.38 -8.73
CA ILE A 630 12.90 7.54 -7.60
C ILE A 630 11.56 8.04 -7.08
N VAL A 631 10.54 7.17 -7.12
CA VAL A 631 9.25 7.44 -6.49
C VAL A 631 9.21 6.67 -5.18
N ARG A 632 8.83 7.33 -4.09
CA ARG A 632 8.52 6.65 -2.84
C ARG A 632 7.14 7.00 -2.35
N THR A 633 6.34 5.98 -2.11
CA THR A 633 5.01 6.08 -1.48
C THR A 633 5.16 5.80 0.02
N GLY A 634 4.42 6.54 0.85
CA GLY A 634 4.38 6.39 2.30
C GLY A 634 2.99 5.96 2.77
N GLU A 635 2.91 5.45 4.00
CA GLU A 635 1.69 4.84 4.57
C GLU A 635 0.48 5.80 4.68
N ASN A 636 0.71 7.11 4.76
CA ASN A 636 -0.34 8.12 4.94
C ASN A 636 -0.91 8.69 3.63
N GLY A 637 -0.78 7.95 2.52
CA GLY A 637 -1.18 8.40 1.19
C GLY A 637 -0.33 9.55 0.64
N GLN A 638 0.80 9.89 1.28
CA GLN A 638 1.78 10.85 0.76
C GLN A 638 2.85 10.12 -0.03
N ALA A 639 3.47 10.80 -1.00
CA ALA A 639 4.59 10.26 -1.76
C ALA A 639 5.61 11.35 -2.03
N TYR A 640 6.85 11.01 -2.34
CA TYR A 640 7.76 11.96 -2.97
C TYR A 640 8.46 11.36 -4.18
N VAL A 641 8.78 12.23 -5.13
CA VAL A 641 9.49 11.90 -6.36
C VAL A 641 10.80 12.68 -6.37
N LEU A 642 11.92 12.00 -6.58
CA LEU A 642 13.24 12.59 -6.71
C LEU A 642 13.82 12.27 -8.08
N ILE A 643 14.13 13.30 -8.85
CA ILE A 643 14.65 13.20 -10.22
C ILE A 643 16.04 13.81 -10.27
N HIS A 644 17.02 13.05 -10.75
CA HIS A 644 18.37 13.53 -11.06
C HIS A 644 18.59 13.49 -12.57
N THR A 645 19.09 14.59 -13.14
CA THR A 645 19.68 14.63 -14.48
C THR A 645 21.20 14.52 -14.38
N PHE A 646 21.80 13.75 -15.28
CA PHE A 646 23.25 13.58 -15.38
C PHE A 646 23.81 14.32 -16.61
N HIS A 647 24.95 13.89 -17.16
CA HIS A 647 25.55 14.54 -18.33
C HIS A 647 24.91 14.05 -19.64
N GLY A 648 24.02 14.86 -20.23
CA GLY A 648 23.34 14.58 -21.49
C GLY A 648 22.54 13.27 -21.53
N GLY A 649 21.91 12.96 -22.67
CA GLY A 649 21.22 11.67 -22.86
C GLY A 649 19.88 11.50 -22.14
N TYR A 650 19.25 12.60 -21.73
CA TYR A 650 17.87 12.65 -21.22
C TYR A 650 16.97 13.47 -22.16
N PRO A 651 15.65 13.20 -22.19
CA PRO A 651 14.69 13.96 -22.99
C PRO A 651 14.45 15.38 -22.44
N GLU A 652 13.88 16.28 -23.24
CA GLU A 652 13.47 17.63 -22.80
C GLU A 652 12.41 17.58 -21.68
N VAL A 653 11.56 16.55 -21.72
CA VAL A 653 10.56 16.25 -20.70
C VAL A 653 10.83 14.84 -20.19
N ILE A 654 11.15 14.74 -18.89
CA ILE A 654 11.29 13.47 -18.19
C ILE A 654 9.92 13.12 -17.62
N GLU A 655 9.44 11.92 -17.94
CA GLU A 655 8.13 11.41 -17.51
C GLU A 655 8.34 10.30 -16.48
N ILE A 656 7.74 10.47 -15.30
CA ILE A 656 7.74 9.51 -14.21
C ILE A 656 6.31 8.99 -14.02
N PRO A 657 6.02 7.75 -14.42
CA PRO A 657 4.75 7.10 -14.09
C PRO A 657 4.60 7.03 -12.57
N LEU A 658 3.45 7.46 -12.05
CA LEU A 658 3.13 7.34 -10.64
C LEU A 658 2.36 6.01 -10.41
N PRO A 659 2.62 5.29 -9.31
CA PRO A 659 1.80 4.15 -8.86
C PRO A 659 0.31 4.53 -8.69
N ASP A 660 -0.60 3.54 -8.74
CA ASP A 660 -2.06 3.78 -8.66
C ASP A 660 -2.52 4.43 -7.34
N ASP A 661 -1.82 4.11 -6.26
CA ASP A 661 -2.02 4.62 -4.90
C ASP A 661 -1.27 5.94 -4.63
N CYS A 662 -0.47 6.42 -5.59
CA CYS A 662 0.34 7.62 -5.43
C CYS A 662 -0.53 8.88 -5.63
N PRO A 663 -0.51 9.85 -4.69
CA PRO A 663 -1.23 11.11 -4.85
C PRO A 663 -0.68 11.95 -6.01
N ASP A 664 -1.51 12.84 -6.55
CA ASP A 664 -1.18 13.67 -7.71
C ASP A 664 -0.93 15.16 -7.39
N GLN A 665 -1.28 15.62 -6.18
CA GLN A 665 -1.10 17.03 -5.81
C GLN A 665 0.31 17.32 -5.27
N ILE A 666 1.02 18.21 -5.95
CA ILE A 666 2.30 18.75 -5.48
C ILE A 666 2.06 19.73 -4.32
N ILE A 667 2.58 19.41 -3.13
CA ILE A 667 2.47 20.24 -1.93
C ILE A 667 3.81 20.89 -1.50
N ALA A 668 4.94 20.36 -1.97
CA ALA A 668 6.24 21.01 -1.83
C ALA A 668 7.19 20.56 -2.94
N GLN A 669 8.20 21.38 -3.23
CA GLN A 669 9.30 21.01 -4.11
C GLN A 669 10.63 21.54 -3.56
N TYR A 670 11.73 20.90 -3.94
CA TYR A 670 13.10 21.35 -3.68
C TYR A 670 13.97 21.15 -4.93
N SER A 671 14.67 22.21 -5.33
CA SER A 671 15.66 22.27 -6.42
C SER A 671 16.50 23.53 -6.21
N ASP A 672 17.58 23.68 -6.96
CA ASP A 672 18.40 24.90 -7.02
C ASP A 672 17.61 26.18 -7.40
N GLU A 673 16.59 26.03 -8.22
CA GLU A 673 15.59 27.03 -8.60
C GLU A 673 14.22 26.35 -8.77
N THR A 674 13.13 27.12 -8.83
CA THR A 674 11.78 26.58 -9.10
C THR A 674 11.79 25.68 -10.34
N ALA A 675 11.35 24.43 -10.20
CA ALA A 675 11.30 23.48 -11.30
C ALA A 675 9.96 23.57 -12.06
N ASP A 676 10.00 23.34 -13.37
CA ASP A 676 8.81 23.19 -14.22
C ASP A 676 8.35 21.74 -14.13
N VAL A 677 7.51 21.47 -13.13
CA VAL A 677 6.98 20.14 -12.82
C VAL A 677 5.47 20.18 -12.68
N ILE A 678 4.81 19.22 -13.32
CA ILE A 678 3.36 19.04 -13.30
C ILE A 678 3.03 17.56 -13.15
N VAL A 679 1.83 17.26 -12.64
CA VAL A 679 1.28 15.90 -12.65
C VAL A 679 0.04 15.91 -13.53
N GLU A 680 0.02 15.06 -14.56
CA GLU A 680 -1.09 14.91 -15.49
C GLU A 680 -1.28 13.42 -15.81
N ASN A 681 -2.52 12.93 -15.77
CA ASN A 681 -2.85 11.53 -16.11
C ASN A 681 -1.96 10.50 -15.36
N ARG A 682 -1.73 10.74 -14.06
CA ARG A 682 -0.85 9.92 -13.19
C ARG A 682 0.60 9.82 -13.67
N VAL A 683 1.08 10.82 -14.40
CA VAL A 683 2.47 10.95 -14.82
C VAL A 683 2.99 12.30 -14.31
N LEU A 684 4.06 12.26 -13.51
CA LEU A 684 4.80 13.46 -13.17
C LEU A 684 5.76 13.80 -14.30
N LYS A 685 5.64 15.01 -14.85
CA LYS A 685 6.45 15.51 -15.96
C LYS A 685 7.37 16.61 -15.47
N LEU A 686 8.67 16.42 -15.62
CA LEU A 686 9.68 17.44 -15.37
C LEU A 686 10.22 17.96 -16.71
N LYS A 687 10.04 19.24 -16.99
CA LYS A 687 10.68 19.90 -18.13
C LYS A 687 12.03 20.49 -17.71
N THR A 688 13.11 19.99 -18.31
CA THR A 688 14.47 20.46 -18.02
C THR A 688 15.42 20.22 -19.20
N ALA A 689 16.39 21.11 -19.36
CA ALA A 689 17.50 20.98 -20.32
C ALA A 689 18.86 21.09 -19.63
N GLU A 690 18.88 20.96 -18.31
CA GLU A 690 20.05 21.22 -17.46
C GLU A 690 20.71 19.92 -17.00
N ASP A 691 22.02 19.80 -17.25
CA ASP A 691 22.85 18.73 -16.70
C ASP A 691 23.02 18.91 -15.19
N MET A 692 23.20 17.80 -14.46
CA MET A 692 23.54 17.80 -13.03
C MET A 692 22.55 18.61 -12.18
N ARG A 693 21.24 18.41 -12.42
CA ARG A 693 20.15 19.01 -11.65
C ARG A 693 19.40 17.93 -10.87
N ALA A 694 18.93 18.28 -9.67
CA ALA A 694 18.09 17.43 -8.85
C ALA A 694 16.79 18.16 -8.50
N VAL A 695 15.66 17.49 -8.67
CA VAL A 695 14.33 18.02 -8.36
C VAL A 695 13.61 17.00 -7.48
N ALA A 696 13.23 17.43 -6.27
CA ALA A 696 12.42 16.64 -5.37
C ALA A 696 11.02 17.26 -5.25
N VAL A 697 9.99 16.42 -5.26
CA VAL A 697 8.58 16.83 -5.21
C VAL A 697 7.87 16.00 -4.16
N LEU A 698 7.21 16.64 -3.20
CA LEU A 698 6.34 15.98 -2.24
C LEU A 698 4.89 16.08 -2.74
N LEU A 699 4.26 14.93 -2.81
CA LEU A 699 2.89 14.70 -3.24
C LEU A 699 2.04 14.29 -2.02
N ALA A 700 0.81 14.78 -1.94
CA ALA A 700 -0.12 14.38 -0.89
C ALA A 700 -1.55 14.30 -1.47
N PRO A 701 -2.44 13.50 -0.86
CA PRO A 701 -3.83 13.50 -1.24
C PRO A 701 -4.39 14.90 -0.99
N GLN A 702 -5.37 15.30 -1.79
CA GLN A 702 -6.07 16.56 -1.55
C GLN A 702 -6.65 16.54 -0.12
N GLU A 703 -6.11 17.37 0.79
CA GLU A 703 -6.43 17.32 2.22
C GLU A 703 -7.95 17.40 2.47
N ARG A 704 -8.58 16.29 2.87
CA ARG A 704 -9.83 16.31 3.65
C ARG A 704 -9.46 16.29 5.13
N LYS A 705 -9.42 17.47 5.77
CA LYS A 705 -9.18 17.57 7.22
C LYS A 705 -10.42 17.15 8.00
N ASP A 706 -10.36 15.99 8.63
CA ASP A 706 -11.37 15.52 9.57
C ASP A 706 -11.06 16.06 10.98
N LYS A 707 -11.59 17.24 11.34
CA LYS A 707 -11.56 17.79 12.71
C LYS A 707 -12.91 17.62 13.41
N ARG A 708 -13.32 16.39 13.70
CA ARG A 708 -14.46 16.10 14.59
C ARG A 708 -13.97 15.92 16.03
N ASN A 709 -13.76 17.04 16.72
CA ASN A 709 -13.74 17.05 18.19
C ASN A 709 -14.50 18.28 18.73
N MET A 710 -15.46 17.99 19.61
CA MET A 710 -16.53 18.87 20.06
C MET A 710 -16.03 19.94 21.04
N ASN A 711 -15.92 21.19 20.57
CA ASN A 711 -16.14 22.45 21.31
C ASN A 711 -15.81 23.68 20.44
N LYS A 712 -16.42 23.80 19.26
CA LYS A 712 -16.23 24.96 18.38
C LYS A 712 -17.34 26.01 18.60
N THR A 713 -16.98 27.29 18.59
CA THR A 713 -17.83 28.43 19.03
C THR A 713 -18.34 29.32 17.89
N GLY A 714 -18.07 28.98 16.61
CA GLY A 714 -18.57 29.71 15.44
C GLY A 714 -18.96 28.78 14.29
N PHE A 715 -19.95 29.18 13.49
CA PHE A 715 -20.44 28.42 12.32
C PHE A 715 -20.41 29.32 11.10
N TYR A 716 -19.84 28.86 10.01
CA TYR A 716 -19.59 29.66 8.81
C TYR A 716 -20.14 28.96 7.57
N ILE A 717 -20.51 29.73 6.55
CA ILE A 717 -21.00 29.22 5.27
C ILE A 717 -20.39 30.01 4.11
N ARG A 718 -20.13 29.34 2.98
CA ARG A 718 -19.75 29.99 1.72
C ARG A 718 -20.28 29.24 0.49
N PRO A 719 -20.48 29.94 -0.64
CA PRO A 719 -20.76 29.33 -1.91
C PRO A 719 -19.48 29.05 -2.72
N TYR A 720 -19.52 28.02 -3.58
CA TYR A 720 -18.44 27.68 -4.53
C TYR A 720 -19.01 27.06 -5.81
N THR A 721 -18.21 26.99 -6.86
CA THR A 721 -18.49 26.22 -8.09
C THR A 721 -17.66 24.93 -8.12
N VAL A 722 -18.09 23.91 -8.86
CA VAL A 722 -17.24 22.74 -9.19
C VAL A 722 -15.85 23.26 -9.66
N ASN A 723 -14.78 22.91 -8.94
CA ASN A 723 -13.40 23.42 -9.12
C ASN A 723 -13.09 24.81 -8.52
N TRP A 724 -13.73 25.14 -7.39
CA TRP A 724 -13.21 26.12 -6.42
C TRP A 724 -12.86 27.50 -7.02
N ASN A 725 -13.82 28.05 -7.78
CA ASN A 725 -13.81 29.40 -8.37
C ASN A 725 -12.90 29.64 -9.59
N ASN A 726 -12.32 28.59 -10.20
CA ASN A 726 -11.49 28.73 -11.40
C ASN A 726 -12.07 28.13 -12.69
N GLU A 727 -13.11 27.30 -12.60
CA GLU A 727 -13.77 26.75 -13.79
C GLU A 727 -15.26 27.07 -13.78
N GLU A 728 -15.75 27.39 -14.96
CA GLU A 728 -17.15 27.70 -15.17
C GLU A 728 -17.99 26.47 -14.77
N SER A 729 -19.01 26.66 -13.95
CA SER A 729 -19.93 25.59 -13.55
C SER A 729 -21.34 26.00 -13.92
N ASP A 730 -22.18 25.05 -14.30
CA ASP A 730 -23.61 25.29 -14.49
C ASP A 730 -24.38 25.41 -13.16
N SER A 731 -23.69 25.17 -12.04
CA SER A 731 -24.28 25.19 -10.70
C SER A 731 -23.39 25.82 -9.62
N LEU A 732 -24.03 26.19 -8.52
CA LEU A 732 -23.40 26.80 -7.35
C LEU A 732 -23.75 25.96 -6.12
N HIS A 733 -22.73 25.65 -5.36
CA HIS A 733 -22.74 24.76 -4.22
C HIS A 733 -22.60 25.59 -2.94
N LEU A 734 -22.99 25.02 -1.80
CA LEU A 734 -22.74 25.61 -0.49
C LEU A 734 -21.94 24.64 0.36
N GLU A 735 -21.08 25.17 1.22
CA GLU A 735 -20.39 24.41 2.24
C GLU A 735 -20.36 25.18 3.55
N TYR A 736 -20.30 24.45 4.66
CA TYR A 736 -20.19 25.02 6.00
C TYR A 736 -18.85 24.70 6.63
N SER A 737 -18.46 25.49 7.62
CA SER A 737 -17.27 25.26 8.43
C SER A 737 -17.52 25.61 9.88
N TYR A 738 -16.86 24.91 10.79
CA TYR A 738 -16.87 25.22 12.22
C TYR A 738 -15.69 26.13 12.64
N ASP A 739 -14.72 26.38 11.76
CA ASP A 739 -13.49 27.12 12.07
C ASP A 739 -12.93 27.98 10.91
N LYS A 740 -13.64 28.06 9.78
CA LYS A 740 -13.22 28.66 8.50
C LYS A 740 -12.05 27.94 7.81
N GLU A 741 -11.54 26.85 8.36
CA GLU A 741 -10.45 26.07 7.79
C GLU A 741 -10.96 24.79 7.15
N ASP A 742 -11.78 24.03 7.88
CA ASP A 742 -12.33 22.76 7.43
C ASP A 742 -13.75 22.97 6.92
N TRP A 743 -13.99 22.66 5.65
CA TRP A 743 -15.26 22.90 4.98
C TRP A 743 -15.94 21.61 4.58
N TYR A 744 -17.26 21.58 4.76
CA TYR A 744 -18.11 20.43 4.56
C TYR A 744 -19.21 20.83 3.57
N ALA A 745 -19.23 20.19 2.41
CA ALA A 745 -20.23 20.46 1.39
C ALA A 745 -21.64 20.10 1.89
N PHE A 746 -22.58 21.01 1.69
CA PHE A 746 -23.99 20.69 1.70
C PHE A 746 -24.35 19.91 0.45
N ASN A 747 -25.47 19.19 0.48
CA ASN A 747 -26.02 18.53 -0.69
C ASN A 747 -25.00 17.60 -1.36
N GLY A 748 -24.15 16.92 -0.58
CA GLY A 748 -23.11 15.99 -1.03
C GLY A 748 -22.25 16.49 -2.18
N ASP A 749 -21.87 17.78 -2.14
CA ASP A 749 -21.07 18.44 -3.19
C ASP A 749 -21.80 18.59 -4.54
N ASN A 750 -23.14 18.51 -4.56
CA ASN A 750 -23.96 18.84 -5.72
C ASN A 750 -24.47 20.28 -5.69
N GLY A 751 -24.71 20.82 -6.88
CA GLY A 751 -25.26 22.14 -7.08
C GLY A 751 -26.56 22.37 -6.31
N ILE A 752 -26.67 23.52 -5.66
CA ILE A 752 -27.86 23.98 -4.93
C ILE A 752 -28.62 25.03 -5.75
N LEU A 753 -27.89 25.86 -6.49
CA LEU A 753 -28.43 26.87 -7.39
C LEU A 753 -27.92 26.65 -8.80
N PHE A 754 -28.77 26.83 -9.80
CA PHE A 754 -28.48 26.55 -11.21
C PHE A 754 -28.85 27.76 -12.06
N ALA A 755 -28.00 28.11 -13.01
CA ALA A 755 -28.22 29.30 -13.83
C ALA A 755 -29.32 29.03 -14.86
N GLN A 756 -30.39 29.82 -14.82
CA GLN A 756 -31.56 29.66 -15.70
C GLN A 756 -31.49 30.56 -16.93
N SER A 757 -30.74 31.66 -16.86
CA SER A 757 -30.56 32.62 -17.94
C SER A 757 -29.07 32.92 -18.22
N GLY A 758 -28.79 33.87 -19.11
CA GLY A 758 -27.41 34.17 -19.51
C GLY A 758 -26.74 33.01 -20.27
N SER A 759 -25.45 32.80 -20.02
CA SER A 759 -24.69 31.68 -20.58
C SER A 759 -24.99 30.33 -19.92
N LYS A 760 -25.77 30.34 -18.82
CA LYS A 760 -25.97 29.20 -17.92
C LYS A 760 -24.70 28.67 -17.26
N ARG A 761 -23.63 29.46 -17.27
CA ARG A 761 -22.33 29.13 -16.68
C ARG A 761 -21.99 30.20 -15.65
N MET A 762 -21.79 29.80 -14.42
CA MET A 762 -21.46 30.61 -13.27
C MET A 762 -19.96 30.55 -12.96
N ALA A 763 -19.41 31.63 -12.43
CA ALA A 763 -18.06 31.70 -11.90
C ALA A 763 -17.99 32.63 -10.69
N LYS A 764 -16.96 32.47 -9.84
CA LYS A 764 -16.62 33.38 -8.73
C LYS A 764 -17.82 33.73 -7.81
N PRO A 765 -18.50 32.73 -7.24
CA PRO A 765 -19.60 32.97 -6.33
C PRO A 765 -19.17 33.68 -5.04
N GLN A 766 -20.07 34.47 -4.48
CA GLN A 766 -19.90 35.16 -3.20
C GLN A 766 -21.24 35.25 -2.46
N ILE A 767 -21.19 35.33 -1.13
CA ILE A 767 -22.36 35.49 -0.27
C ILE A 767 -22.19 36.70 0.63
N VAL A 768 -23.25 37.51 0.76
CA VAL A 768 -23.30 38.63 1.69
C VAL A 768 -24.54 38.54 2.58
N LYS A 769 -24.37 38.94 3.84
CA LYS A 769 -25.48 39.11 4.78
C LYS A 769 -26.00 40.54 4.67
N ASP A 770 -27.28 40.68 4.31
CA ASP A 770 -28.01 41.96 4.23
C ASP A 770 -29.17 41.95 5.24
N GLY A 771 -28.93 42.52 6.42
CA GLY A 771 -29.88 42.47 7.55
C GLY A 771 -30.16 41.03 8.02
N ASP A 772 -31.44 40.63 7.99
CA ASP A 772 -31.91 39.28 8.32
C ASP A 772 -31.95 38.34 7.09
N SER A 773 -31.32 38.74 5.98
CA SER A 773 -31.31 37.98 4.73
C SER A 773 -29.88 37.80 4.18
N PHE A 774 -29.74 36.89 3.23
CA PHE A 774 -28.53 36.56 2.52
C PHE A 774 -28.73 36.82 1.03
N ARG A 775 -27.69 37.34 0.36
CA ARG A 775 -27.63 37.39 -1.10
C ARG A 775 -26.41 36.63 -1.60
N ILE A 776 -26.63 35.74 -2.54
CA ILE A 776 -25.58 35.02 -3.26
C ILE A 776 -25.44 35.65 -4.64
N TYR A 777 -24.22 35.95 -5.05
CA TYR A 777 -23.89 36.43 -6.38
C TYR A 777 -22.96 35.44 -7.07
N ALA A 778 -23.07 35.28 -8.38
CA ALA A 778 -22.10 34.57 -9.21
C ALA A 778 -21.98 35.25 -10.57
N MET A 779 -20.76 35.43 -11.08
CA MET A 779 -20.54 36.02 -12.41
C MET A 779 -21.05 35.09 -13.51
N ASP A 780 -21.60 35.66 -14.58
CA ASP A 780 -21.78 34.93 -15.83
C ASP A 780 -20.39 34.66 -16.44
N ALA A 781 -20.08 33.40 -16.68
CA ALA A 781 -18.75 32.97 -17.10
C ALA A 781 -18.40 33.42 -18.54
N VAL A 782 -19.41 33.65 -19.38
CA VAL A 782 -19.23 34.08 -20.77
C VAL A 782 -19.41 35.59 -20.91
N ASP A 783 -20.36 36.19 -20.18
CA ASP A 783 -20.64 37.63 -20.20
C ASP A 783 -20.21 38.30 -18.87
N ASN A 784 -18.92 38.66 -18.79
CA ASN A 784 -18.28 39.21 -17.59
C ASN A 784 -18.89 40.53 -17.05
N ASP A 785 -19.82 41.15 -17.78
CA ASP A 785 -20.57 42.33 -17.34
C ASP A 785 -21.85 41.97 -16.57
N LYS A 786 -22.24 40.69 -16.54
CA LYS A 786 -23.43 40.18 -15.87
C LYS A 786 -23.10 39.33 -14.65
N VAL A 787 -23.99 39.41 -13.65
CA VAL A 787 -23.91 38.65 -12.41
C VAL A 787 -25.29 38.08 -12.08
N PHE A 788 -25.36 36.77 -11.84
CA PHE A 788 -26.53 36.09 -11.27
C PHE A 788 -26.64 36.44 -9.79
N CYS A 789 -27.84 36.77 -9.33
CA CYS A 789 -28.13 37.14 -7.96
C CYS A 789 -29.32 36.34 -7.42
N TYR A 790 -29.12 35.75 -6.25
CA TYR A 790 -30.10 34.95 -5.53
C TYR A 790 -30.28 35.51 -4.12
N GLU A 791 -31.52 35.73 -3.69
CA GLU A 791 -31.84 36.24 -2.36
C GLU A 791 -32.49 35.13 -1.52
N SER A 792 -32.07 34.98 -0.26
CA SER A 792 -32.61 33.98 0.65
C SER A 792 -32.64 34.51 2.09
N LYS A 793 -33.64 34.13 2.89
CA LYS A 793 -33.69 34.50 4.32
C LYS A 793 -33.01 33.49 5.22
N ASP A 794 -32.90 32.25 4.76
CA ASP A 794 -32.54 31.07 5.56
C ASP A 794 -31.49 30.19 4.88
N LEU A 795 -31.04 30.55 3.67
CA LEU A 795 -30.18 29.77 2.78
C LEU A 795 -30.77 28.42 2.37
N ILE A 796 -32.08 28.25 2.56
CA ILE A 796 -32.86 27.07 2.19
C ILE A 796 -33.78 27.43 1.03
N THR A 797 -34.51 28.54 1.18
CA THR A 797 -35.44 29.04 0.17
C THR A 797 -34.80 30.20 -0.58
N PHE A 798 -34.56 30.01 -1.87
CA PHE A 798 -33.99 31.04 -2.75
C PHE A 798 -35.09 31.68 -3.61
N GLY A 799 -35.05 33.00 -3.74
CA GLY A 799 -35.88 33.75 -4.68
C GLY A 799 -35.49 33.50 -6.14
N GLU A 800 -36.32 33.99 -7.07
CA GLU A 800 -36.05 33.90 -8.51
C GLU A 800 -34.67 34.48 -8.88
N GLU A 801 -34.00 33.84 -9.84
CA GLU A 801 -32.74 34.32 -10.41
C GLU A 801 -32.93 35.74 -10.96
N LYS A 802 -32.09 36.67 -10.50
CA LYS A 802 -31.97 38.02 -11.08
C LYS A 802 -30.63 38.16 -11.76
N VAL A 803 -30.60 38.81 -12.91
CA VAL A 803 -29.36 39.20 -13.60
C VAL A 803 -29.14 40.69 -13.40
N ALA A 804 -28.01 41.05 -12.80
CA ALA A 804 -27.61 42.44 -12.55
C ALA A 804 -26.32 42.80 -13.32
N GLU A 805 -26.08 44.09 -13.53
CA GLU A 805 -24.80 44.56 -14.06
C GLU A 805 -23.73 44.49 -12.98
N ARG A 806 -22.51 44.07 -13.35
CA ARG A 806 -21.38 43.90 -12.43
C ARG A 806 -21.09 45.16 -11.60
N ALA A 807 -21.27 46.34 -12.17
CA ALA A 807 -21.05 47.62 -11.50
C ALA A 807 -21.98 47.86 -10.29
N GLU A 808 -23.10 47.14 -10.19
CA GLU A 808 -24.09 47.24 -9.12
C GLU A 808 -23.88 46.19 -8.02
N THR A 809 -22.84 45.37 -8.12
CA THR A 809 -22.57 44.26 -7.19
C THR A 809 -21.33 44.52 -6.31
N PRO A 810 -21.26 43.97 -5.08
CA PRO A 810 -20.09 44.11 -4.22
C PRO A 810 -18.81 43.59 -4.88
N GLU A 811 -17.69 44.27 -4.62
CA GLU A 811 -16.37 43.84 -5.09
C GLU A 811 -15.98 42.50 -4.44
N TYR A 812 -15.56 41.53 -5.27
CA TYR A 812 -15.18 40.21 -4.83
C TYR A 812 -13.84 40.25 -4.06
N THR A 813 -13.82 39.75 -2.83
CA THR A 813 -12.61 39.46 -2.05
C THR A 813 -12.72 38.08 -1.41
N ALA A 814 -11.60 37.38 -1.20
CA ALA A 814 -11.60 36.06 -0.55
C ALA A 814 -12.20 36.09 0.88
N GLU A 815 -12.12 37.24 1.56
CA GLU A 815 -12.72 37.46 2.88
C GLU A 815 -14.24 37.76 2.81
N SER A 816 -14.75 38.31 1.70
CA SER A 816 -16.18 38.64 1.54
C SER A 816 -17.03 37.47 1.06
N ALA A 817 -16.44 36.29 0.84
CA ALA A 817 -17.15 35.08 0.42
C ALA A 817 -17.58 34.18 1.59
N ILE A 818 -17.36 34.56 2.86
CA ILE A 818 -17.70 33.75 4.04
C ILE A 818 -18.61 34.54 4.99
N VAL A 819 -19.73 33.95 5.38
CA VAL A 819 -20.67 34.54 6.35
C VAL A 819 -20.80 33.65 7.59
N GLU A 820 -20.84 34.26 8.77
CA GLU A 820 -21.15 33.57 10.03
C GLU A 820 -22.67 33.37 10.21
N ILE A 821 -23.05 32.15 10.54
CA ILE A 821 -24.41 31.69 10.82
C ILE A 821 -24.53 31.16 12.25
N THR A 822 -25.75 30.99 12.74
CA THR A 822 -26.02 30.39 14.05
C THR A 822 -26.03 28.85 13.97
N GLN A 823 -25.82 28.17 15.10
CA GLN A 823 -25.96 26.71 15.19
C GLN A 823 -27.31 26.23 14.66
N ALA A 824 -28.41 26.90 15.06
CA ALA A 824 -29.75 26.55 14.62
C ALA A 824 -29.94 26.72 13.10
N GLN A 825 -29.26 27.70 12.48
CA GLN A 825 -29.26 27.85 11.02
C GLN A 825 -28.49 26.71 10.36
N LEU A 826 -27.31 26.35 10.88
CA LEU A 826 -26.55 25.20 10.38
C LEU A 826 -27.33 23.90 10.49
N GLU A 827 -27.93 23.62 11.65
CA GLU A 827 -28.75 22.42 11.88
C GLU A 827 -29.95 22.36 10.92
N ASN A 828 -30.59 23.50 10.62
CA ASN A 828 -31.67 23.55 9.64
C ASN A 828 -31.17 23.35 8.21
N LEU A 829 -29.99 23.87 7.85
CA LEU A 829 -29.37 23.64 6.55
C LEU A 829 -28.98 22.17 6.36
N GLN A 830 -28.42 21.54 7.39
CA GLN A 830 -28.08 20.11 7.39
C GLN A 830 -29.32 19.22 7.26
N LYS A 831 -30.45 19.62 7.89
CA LYS A 831 -31.75 18.94 7.68
C LYS A 831 -32.26 19.08 6.25
N ARG A 832 -32.01 20.24 5.61
CA ARG A 832 -32.56 20.55 4.28
C ARG A 832 -31.72 20.01 3.13
N PHE A 833 -30.40 20.05 3.23
CA PHE A 833 -29.48 19.66 2.16
C PHE A 833 -28.79 18.31 2.46
N GLY A 834 -29.27 17.60 3.48
CA GLY A 834 -28.68 16.37 3.95
C GLY A 834 -27.35 16.56 4.69
N LYS A 835 -26.97 15.51 5.42
CA LYS A 835 -25.62 15.30 5.97
C LYS A 835 -25.00 14.20 5.10
N PRO A 836 -24.26 14.53 4.03
CA PRO A 836 -23.71 13.54 3.10
C PRO A 836 -22.47 12.88 3.72
N GLU A 837 -22.62 12.42 4.95
CA GLU A 837 -21.61 11.68 5.68
C GLU A 837 -21.92 10.21 5.52
N GLU A 838 -20.87 9.44 5.28
CA GLU A 838 -20.93 7.99 5.32
C GLU A 838 -21.47 7.54 6.68
N VAL A 839 -22.46 6.65 6.66
CA VAL A 839 -22.94 5.99 7.86
C VAL A 839 -21.87 4.98 8.28
N VAL A 840 -21.25 5.24 9.43
CA VAL A 840 -20.15 4.45 10.00
C VAL A 840 -20.49 4.06 11.43
N ILE A 841 -19.81 3.06 11.98
CA ILE A 841 -19.93 2.72 13.41
C ILE A 841 -19.45 3.92 14.25
N ASP A 842 -20.32 4.45 15.09
CA ASP A 842 -20.05 5.57 16.00
C ASP A 842 -19.73 5.08 17.41
N GLN A 843 -20.47 4.09 17.89
CA GLN A 843 -20.32 3.52 19.23
C GLN A 843 -20.45 2.01 19.20
N ILE A 844 -19.67 1.36 20.06
CA ILE A 844 -19.78 -0.06 20.36
C ILE A 844 -20.05 -0.15 21.87
N GLU A 845 -20.95 -1.03 22.30
CA GLU A 845 -21.28 -1.15 23.72
C GLU A 845 -20.04 -1.47 24.57
N GLU A 846 -19.96 -0.81 25.73
CA GLU A 846 -18.87 -1.08 26.67
C GLU A 846 -19.09 -2.46 27.33
N ILE A 847 -18.15 -3.37 27.09
CA ILE A 847 -18.17 -4.69 27.71
C ILE A 847 -17.26 -4.71 28.94
N CYS A 848 -17.83 -5.12 30.07
CA CYS A 848 -17.08 -5.39 31.30
C CYS A 848 -17.58 -6.68 31.95
N VAL A 849 -16.69 -7.67 32.06
CA VAL A 849 -16.99 -9.00 32.64
C VAL A 849 -16.06 -9.29 33.82
N GLU A 850 -16.59 -9.97 34.83
CA GLU A 850 -15.82 -10.42 35.98
C GLU A 850 -15.60 -11.94 35.89
N VAL A 851 -14.38 -12.40 36.11
CA VAL A 851 -14.01 -13.82 36.08
C VAL A 851 -13.11 -14.15 37.26
N LYS A 852 -13.14 -15.39 37.75
CA LYS A 852 -12.18 -15.82 38.79
C LYS A 852 -10.84 -16.15 38.16
N GLN A 853 -9.77 -15.98 38.92
CA GLN A 853 -8.44 -16.41 38.52
C GLN A 853 -8.43 -17.88 38.03
N GLY A 854 -7.96 -18.11 36.81
CA GLY A 854 -7.86 -19.41 36.14
C GLY A 854 -9.15 -19.93 35.48
N GLU A 855 -10.25 -19.15 35.46
CA GLU A 855 -11.48 -19.48 34.73
C GLU A 855 -11.55 -18.68 33.40
N THR A 856 -12.13 -19.26 32.34
CA THR A 856 -12.35 -18.57 31.06
C THR A 856 -13.46 -17.51 31.21
N PRO A 857 -13.26 -16.26 30.76
CA PRO A 857 -14.28 -15.24 30.87
C PRO A 857 -15.42 -15.50 29.87
N GLU A 858 -16.66 -15.38 30.34
CA GLU A 858 -17.85 -15.46 29.49
C GLU A 858 -18.03 -14.13 28.72
N LEU A 859 -17.31 -13.98 27.61
CA LEU A 859 -17.46 -12.83 26.69
C LEU A 859 -18.70 -13.01 25.80
N PRO A 860 -19.44 -11.92 25.48
CA PRO A 860 -20.66 -12.04 24.69
C PRO A 860 -20.34 -12.35 23.22
N GLU A 861 -21.06 -13.30 22.61
CA GLU A 861 -20.89 -13.65 21.18
C GLU A 861 -21.25 -12.52 20.22
N THR A 862 -22.00 -11.53 20.71
CA THR A 862 -22.45 -10.37 19.95
C THR A 862 -22.38 -9.10 20.76
N VAL A 863 -22.16 -7.96 20.10
CA VAL A 863 -22.23 -6.63 20.71
C VAL A 863 -23.26 -5.73 20.04
N GLN A 864 -23.87 -4.85 20.83
CA GLN A 864 -24.64 -3.73 20.32
C GLN A 864 -23.70 -2.66 19.77
N ILE A 865 -24.00 -2.19 18.56
CA ILE A 865 -23.35 -1.04 17.94
C ILE A 865 -24.37 0.06 17.66
N VAL A 866 -23.89 1.29 17.58
CA VAL A 866 -24.67 2.46 17.16
C VAL A 866 -23.94 3.07 15.97
N TYR A 867 -24.63 3.21 14.85
CA TYR A 867 -24.14 3.92 13.68
C TYR A 867 -24.22 5.43 13.86
N SER A 868 -23.47 6.19 13.07
CA SER A 868 -23.43 7.67 13.11
C SER A 868 -24.77 8.36 12.82
N ASN A 869 -25.76 7.63 12.28
CA ASN A 869 -27.14 8.08 12.11
C ASN A 869 -28.08 7.70 13.28
N GLY A 870 -27.54 7.05 14.32
CA GLY A 870 -28.29 6.59 15.50
C GLY A 870 -28.92 5.20 15.37
N GLU A 871 -28.82 4.54 14.20
CA GLU A 871 -29.30 3.16 14.05
C GLU A 871 -28.53 2.23 14.98
N LYS A 872 -29.23 1.28 15.61
CA LYS A 872 -28.63 0.27 16.46
C LYS A 872 -28.65 -1.07 15.75
N ASP A 873 -27.54 -1.79 15.84
CA ASP A 873 -27.40 -3.12 15.26
C ASP A 873 -26.66 -4.06 16.23
N THR A 874 -26.79 -5.36 16.02
CA THR A 874 -26.12 -6.39 16.81
C THR A 874 -25.13 -7.12 15.92
N LYS A 875 -23.84 -6.96 16.19
CA LYS A 875 -22.77 -7.60 15.41
C LYS A 875 -22.14 -8.74 16.17
N LYS A 876 -21.79 -9.82 15.47
CA LYS A 876 -20.97 -10.89 16.03
C LYS A 876 -19.56 -10.37 16.29
N VAL A 877 -18.97 -10.81 17.39
CA VAL A 877 -17.62 -10.42 17.79
C VAL A 877 -16.70 -11.62 17.73
N THR A 878 -15.53 -11.43 17.14
CA THR A 878 -14.38 -12.32 17.32
C THR A 878 -13.52 -11.74 18.44
N TRP A 879 -13.39 -12.47 19.56
CA TRP A 879 -12.59 -12.05 20.71
C TRP A 879 -11.16 -12.59 20.61
N GLY A 880 -10.18 -11.76 20.97
CA GLY A 880 -8.81 -12.20 21.20
C GLY A 880 -8.64 -12.94 22.54
N GLU A 881 -7.43 -13.40 22.82
CA GLU A 881 -7.11 -14.08 24.08
C GLU A 881 -7.00 -13.10 25.26
N VAL A 882 -7.26 -13.60 26.48
CA VAL A 882 -7.13 -12.81 27.71
C VAL A 882 -6.54 -13.64 28.84
N ASP A 883 -5.46 -13.12 29.42
CA ASP A 883 -4.79 -13.73 30.59
C ASP A 883 -5.67 -13.62 31.84
N THR A 884 -6.18 -14.78 32.29
CA THR A 884 -6.94 -14.94 33.53
C THR A 884 -6.13 -15.57 34.67
N GLU A 885 -4.83 -15.82 34.47
CA GLU A 885 -3.94 -16.41 35.48
C GLU A 885 -3.48 -15.39 36.52
N SER A 886 -3.56 -14.10 36.21
CA SER A 886 -3.18 -13.02 37.14
C SER A 886 -4.35 -12.08 37.45
N ALA A 887 -4.61 -11.89 38.75
CA ALA A 887 -5.68 -11.02 39.24
C ALA A 887 -5.44 -9.56 38.84
N GLY A 888 -6.51 -8.83 38.50
CA GLY A 888 -6.45 -7.43 38.05
C GLY A 888 -7.45 -7.12 36.94
N GLU A 889 -7.51 -5.84 36.54
CA GLU A 889 -8.23 -5.40 35.35
C GLU A 889 -7.38 -5.72 34.11
N LYS A 890 -7.96 -6.46 33.18
CA LYS A 890 -7.38 -6.85 31.89
C LYS A 890 -8.21 -6.26 30.76
N THR A 891 -7.59 -6.06 29.61
CA THR A 891 -8.26 -5.67 28.38
C THR A 891 -8.18 -6.79 27.37
N VAL A 892 -9.27 -7.07 26.67
CA VAL A 892 -9.33 -8.01 25.55
C VAL A 892 -9.83 -7.28 24.31
N THR A 893 -9.19 -7.51 23.17
CA THR A 893 -9.62 -6.94 21.89
C THR A 893 -10.78 -7.75 21.33
N GLY A 894 -11.84 -7.06 20.91
CA GLY A 894 -12.93 -7.62 20.12
C GLY A 894 -12.91 -7.03 18.73
N THR A 895 -13.16 -7.83 17.70
CA THR A 895 -13.26 -7.40 16.31
C THR A 895 -14.65 -7.69 15.77
N ILE A 896 -15.31 -6.67 15.22
CA ILE A 896 -16.53 -6.81 14.41
C ILE A 896 -16.21 -6.59 12.94
N TYR A 897 -17.00 -7.20 12.07
CA TYR A 897 -16.80 -7.12 10.62
C TYR A 897 -18.02 -6.52 9.95
N GLU A 898 -17.82 -5.50 9.11
CA GLU A 898 -18.85 -4.98 8.21
C GLU A 898 -18.57 -5.45 6.79
N HIS A 899 -19.53 -6.17 6.19
CA HIS A 899 -19.39 -6.67 4.83
C HIS A 899 -19.55 -5.51 3.83
N GLN A 900 -18.51 -5.23 3.05
CA GLN A 900 -18.59 -4.37 1.89
C GLN A 900 -18.75 -5.23 0.64
N TYR A 901 -19.83 -4.98 -0.12
CA TYR A 901 -20.11 -5.74 -1.35
C TYR A 901 -19.09 -5.48 -2.47
N THR A 902 -18.90 -6.47 -3.33
CA THR A 902 -18.24 -6.31 -4.62
C THR A 902 -19.00 -5.30 -5.45
N ASN A 903 -18.35 -4.19 -5.80
CA ASN A 903 -18.95 -3.13 -6.60
C ASN A 903 -18.03 -2.64 -7.72
N PRO A 904 -18.54 -2.47 -8.95
CA PRO A 904 -19.86 -2.90 -9.40
C PRO A 904 -20.03 -4.42 -9.29
N ILE A 905 -21.24 -4.87 -8.88
CA ILE A 905 -21.56 -6.28 -8.77
C ILE A 905 -21.68 -6.91 -10.17
N ILE A 906 -22.28 -6.19 -11.13
CA ILE A 906 -22.45 -6.65 -12.51
C ILE A 906 -22.21 -5.50 -13.48
N TYR A 907 -21.28 -5.69 -14.41
CA TYR A 907 -20.92 -4.68 -15.40
C TYR A 907 -21.96 -4.60 -16.52
N HIS A 908 -22.12 -3.40 -17.08
CA HIS A 908 -22.96 -3.14 -18.25
C HIS A 908 -24.43 -3.57 -18.04
N ARG A 909 -24.96 -3.23 -16.87
CA ARG A 909 -26.35 -3.52 -16.46
C ARG A 909 -26.95 -2.26 -15.82
N ALA A 910 -27.59 -1.46 -16.66
CA ALA A 910 -28.43 -0.37 -16.17
C ALA A 910 -29.74 -0.93 -15.59
N ASP A 911 -30.46 -0.09 -14.87
CA ASP A 911 -31.80 -0.37 -14.31
C ASP A 911 -31.87 -1.74 -13.58
N PRO A 912 -31.00 -2.00 -12.60
CA PRO A 912 -30.87 -3.31 -11.99
C PRO A 912 -32.02 -3.63 -11.02
N PHE A 913 -32.57 -4.83 -11.16
CA PHE A 913 -33.61 -5.39 -10.29
C PHE A 913 -33.18 -6.73 -9.71
N ILE A 914 -33.18 -6.84 -8.36
CA ILE A 914 -32.95 -8.12 -7.67
C ILE A 914 -34.17 -8.53 -6.87
N TYR A 915 -34.72 -9.70 -7.18
CA TYR A 915 -35.80 -10.33 -6.44
C TYR A 915 -35.29 -11.51 -5.62
N LYS A 916 -35.37 -11.42 -4.29
CA LYS A 916 -35.10 -12.56 -3.38
C LYS A 916 -36.34 -13.43 -3.24
N HIS A 917 -36.28 -14.67 -3.73
CA HIS A 917 -37.42 -15.58 -3.66
C HIS A 917 -37.30 -16.59 -2.52
N THR A 918 -38.43 -17.18 -2.14
CA THR A 918 -38.55 -18.17 -1.05
C THR A 918 -37.90 -19.51 -1.34
N ASP A 919 -37.47 -19.76 -2.57
CA ASP A 919 -36.66 -20.94 -2.95
C ASP A 919 -35.16 -20.76 -2.61
N GLY A 920 -34.81 -19.61 -2.03
CA GLY A 920 -33.46 -19.27 -1.61
C GLY A 920 -32.57 -18.79 -2.75
N TYR A 921 -33.11 -18.43 -3.91
CA TYR A 921 -32.34 -17.76 -4.97
C TYR A 921 -32.64 -16.26 -4.99
N TYR A 922 -31.60 -15.49 -5.33
CA TYR A 922 -31.74 -14.15 -5.86
C TYR A 922 -31.86 -14.22 -7.37
N TYR A 923 -32.81 -13.49 -7.93
CA TYR A 923 -33.02 -13.34 -9.36
C TYR A 923 -32.70 -11.92 -9.76
N PHE A 924 -31.67 -11.74 -10.58
CA PHE A 924 -31.24 -10.47 -11.12
C PHE A 924 -31.68 -10.32 -12.58
N THR A 925 -32.15 -9.12 -12.92
CA THR A 925 -32.27 -8.66 -14.30
C THR A 925 -31.96 -7.17 -14.39
N GLY A 926 -31.72 -6.66 -15.58
CA GLY A 926 -31.45 -5.25 -15.82
C GLY A 926 -31.34 -4.96 -17.32
N SER A 927 -31.33 -3.68 -17.67
CA SER A 927 -31.08 -3.19 -19.02
C SER A 927 -29.67 -3.56 -19.47
N HIS A 928 -29.57 -4.56 -20.34
CA HIS A 928 -28.31 -5.09 -20.83
C HIS A 928 -27.88 -4.40 -22.13
N THR A 929 -26.71 -3.74 -22.09
CA THR A 929 -26.01 -3.24 -23.29
C THR A 929 -25.08 -4.32 -23.83
N ASP A 930 -25.23 -4.71 -25.10
CA ASP A 930 -24.32 -5.66 -25.72
C ASP A 930 -23.02 -4.99 -26.23
N MET A 931 -21.87 -5.41 -25.69
CA MET A 931 -20.58 -4.90 -26.15
C MET A 931 -20.26 -5.33 -27.60
N GLU A 932 -20.83 -6.46 -28.05
CA GLU A 932 -20.60 -7.04 -29.39
C GLU A 932 -21.24 -6.22 -30.52
N HIS A 933 -22.27 -5.40 -30.26
CA HIS A 933 -22.98 -4.63 -31.28
C HIS A 933 -22.81 -3.12 -31.11
N ASN A 934 -21.64 -2.69 -30.66
CA ASN A 934 -21.27 -1.27 -30.62
C ASN A 934 -21.14 -0.69 -32.04
N LEU A 935 -22.19 -0.02 -32.52
CA LEU A 935 -22.20 0.68 -33.81
C LEU A 935 -21.84 2.14 -33.59
N VAL A 936 -20.58 2.51 -33.87
CA VAL A 936 -20.12 3.92 -33.83
C VAL A 936 -20.37 4.58 -32.46
N GLY A 937 -20.12 3.85 -31.36
CA GLY A 937 -20.31 4.37 -30.00
C GLY A 937 -21.75 4.32 -29.48
N LYS A 938 -22.64 3.56 -30.13
CA LYS A 938 -24.04 3.40 -29.71
C LYS A 938 -24.34 1.94 -29.37
N TYR A 939 -24.37 1.62 -28.07
CA TYR A 939 -24.75 0.29 -27.58
C TYR A 939 -26.26 0.03 -27.76
N GLN A 940 -26.63 -1.24 -27.92
CA GLN A 940 -28.02 -1.65 -28.14
C GLN A 940 -28.60 -2.42 -26.93
N TYR A 941 -29.89 -2.18 -26.65
CA TYR A 941 -30.66 -2.91 -25.65
C TYR A 941 -31.65 -3.86 -26.33
N ARG A 942 -31.28 -5.13 -26.47
CA ARG A 942 -31.97 -6.09 -27.34
C ARG A 942 -32.60 -7.28 -26.62
N ASN A 943 -32.23 -7.53 -25.37
CA ASN A 943 -32.66 -8.72 -24.66
C ASN A 943 -32.94 -8.45 -23.18
N ILE A 944 -33.69 -9.38 -22.59
CA ILE A 944 -33.86 -9.50 -21.14
C ILE A 944 -33.11 -10.76 -20.72
N THR A 945 -32.19 -10.56 -19.79
CA THR A 945 -31.37 -11.62 -19.22
C THR A 945 -31.74 -11.83 -17.77
N LEU A 946 -31.97 -13.08 -17.40
CA LEU A 946 -32.23 -13.51 -16.03
C LEU A 946 -30.96 -14.18 -15.49
N ARG A 947 -30.41 -13.65 -14.41
CA ARG A 947 -29.30 -14.23 -13.66
C ARG A 947 -29.78 -14.69 -12.29
N ARG A 948 -29.24 -15.79 -11.77
CA ARG A 948 -29.55 -16.23 -10.40
C ARG A 948 -28.34 -16.75 -9.64
N ALA A 949 -28.33 -16.53 -8.32
CA ALA A 949 -27.36 -17.07 -7.38
C ALA A 949 -27.98 -17.25 -5.98
N LYS A 950 -27.26 -17.96 -5.09
CA LYS A 950 -27.72 -18.20 -3.71
C LYS A 950 -27.40 -17.06 -2.74
N THR A 951 -26.43 -16.22 -3.08
CA THR A 951 -26.05 -15.03 -2.31
C THR A 951 -26.00 -13.80 -3.22
N LEU A 952 -26.06 -12.59 -2.65
CA LEU A 952 -25.86 -11.36 -3.40
C LEU A 952 -24.47 -11.31 -4.06
N GLU A 953 -23.40 -11.62 -3.32
CA GLU A 953 -22.03 -11.75 -3.86
C GLU A 953 -21.91 -12.81 -4.96
N GLY A 954 -22.70 -13.88 -4.86
CA GLY A 954 -22.75 -14.92 -5.88
C GLY A 954 -23.30 -14.44 -7.22
N LEU A 955 -23.96 -13.28 -7.29
CA LEU A 955 -24.39 -12.67 -8.55
C LEU A 955 -23.24 -11.96 -9.28
N ALA A 956 -22.09 -11.75 -8.63
CA ALA A 956 -20.99 -10.96 -9.20
C ALA A 956 -20.41 -11.59 -10.47
N ASP A 957 -20.00 -10.78 -11.46
CA ASP A 957 -19.47 -11.26 -12.75
C ASP A 957 -18.28 -12.24 -12.61
N ASN A 958 -17.47 -12.09 -11.57
CA ASN A 958 -16.29 -12.93 -11.30
C ASN A 958 -16.48 -13.92 -10.14
N SER A 959 -17.71 -14.14 -9.68
CA SER A 959 -17.96 -15.05 -8.55
C SER A 959 -17.81 -16.53 -8.91
N GLY A 960 -18.10 -16.91 -10.17
CA GLY A 960 -18.22 -18.31 -10.58
C GLY A 960 -19.43 -19.05 -10.01
N LEU A 961 -20.36 -18.35 -9.34
CA LEU A 961 -21.47 -18.95 -8.59
C LEU A 961 -22.87 -18.70 -9.19
N TYR A 962 -23.00 -17.86 -10.21
CA TYR A 962 -24.27 -17.56 -10.86
C TYR A 962 -24.56 -18.46 -12.08
N GLU A 963 -25.85 -18.55 -12.40
CA GLU A 963 -26.33 -19.02 -13.70
C GLU A 963 -27.02 -17.85 -14.42
N GLU A 964 -26.83 -17.72 -15.73
CA GLU A 964 -27.44 -16.65 -16.54
C GLU A 964 -28.11 -17.21 -17.81
N ARG A 965 -29.29 -16.67 -18.17
CA ARG A 965 -30.08 -17.08 -19.34
C ARG A 965 -30.83 -15.89 -19.95
N VAL A 966 -30.77 -15.76 -21.28
CA VAL A 966 -31.65 -14.87 -22.03
C VAL A 966 -33.07 -15.45 -22.08
N VAL A 967 -34.06 -14.67 -21.64
CA VAL A 967 -35.47 -15.09 -21.58
C VAL A 967 -36.36 -14.38 -22.60
N TYR A 968 -35.92 -13.25 -23.14
CA TYR A 968 -36.61 -12.51 -24.20
C TYR A 968 -35.62 -11.72 -25.05
N GLN A 969 -35.84 -11.62 -26.36
CA GLN A 969 -34.97 -10.90 -27.28
C GLN A 969 -35.78 -10.31 -28.46
N ARG A 970 -35.32 -9.16 -28.98
CA ARG A 970 -35.84 -8.53 -30.20
C ARG A 970 -34.73 -8.27 -31.22
N GLU A 971 -35.12 -8.24 -32.49
CA GLU A 971 -34.26 -7.78 -33.57
C GLU A 971 -34.14 -6.24 -33.60
N PRO A 972 -33.06 -5.68 -34.17
CA PRO A 972 -32.92 -4.24 -34.37
C PRO A 972 -34.05 -3.65 -35.21
N LEU A 973 -34.39 -2.39 -34.93
CA LEU A 973 -35.35 -1.62 -35.71
C LEU A 973 -34.72 -1.14 -37.04
N PRO A 974 -35.52 -0.70 -38.03
CA PRO A 974 -35.02 -0.11 -39.27
C PRO A 974 -33.93 0.95 -39.03
N GLY A 975 -32.85 0.86 -39.81
CA GLY A 975 -31.67 1.73 -39.66
C GLY A 975 -30.74 1.36 -38.51
N ASP A 976 -30.76 0.10 -38.07
CA ASP A 976 -29.96 -0.45 -36.96
C ASP A 976 -30.19 0.27 -35.61
N ASN A 977 -31.40 0.78 -35.41
CA ASN A 977 -31.78 1.42 -34.15
C ASN A 977 -32.12 0.37 -33.08
N SER A 978 -31.80 0.66 -31.81
CA SER A 978 -32.14 -0.23 -30.71
C SER A 978 -33.66 -0.32 -30.52
N PRO A 979 -34.20 -1.52 -30.20
CA PRO A 979 -35.61 -1.66 -29.79
C PRO A 979 -35.88 -1.16 -28.36
N HIS A 980 -34.84 -0.64 -27.67
CA HIS A 980 -34.92 -0.01 -26.35
C HIS A 980 -35.60 -0.92 -25.30
N ILE A 981 -35.12 -2.16 -25.15
CA ILE A 981 -35.56 -3.03 -24.05
C ILE A 981 -34.96 -2.52 -22.75
N TRP A 982 -35.73 -1.74 -22.00
CA TRP A 982 -35.28 -1.03 -20.82
C TRP A 982 -36.05 -1.41 -19.55
N ALA A 983 -35.39 -1.23 -18.41
CA ALA A 983 -35.87 -1.43 -17.06
C ALA A 983 -36.72 -2.69 -16.87
N PRO A 984 -36.15 -3.89 -17.16
CA PRO A 984 -36.83 -5.12 -16.81
C PRO A 984 -36.87 -5.29 -15.28
N GLU A 985 -38.04 -5.61 -14.73
CA GLU A 985 -38.22 -5.99 -13.33
C GLU A 985 -38.88 -7.37 -13.24
N ILE A 986 -38.30 -8.27 -12.45
CA ILE A 986 -38.86 -9.61 -12.20
C ILE A 986 -39.67 -9.65 -10.91
N HIS A 987 -40.92 -10.10 -11.00
CA HIS A 987 -41.86 -10.15 -9.88
C HIS A 987 -42.53 -11.51 -9.78
N PHE A 988 -42.76 -12.00 -8.57
CA PHE A 988 -43.62 -13.16 -8.31
C PHE A 988 -44.95 -12.71 -7.69
N VAL A 989 -46.02 -12.71 -8.49
CA VAL A 989 -47.32 -12.15 -8.12
C VAL A 989 -48.41 -13.17 -8.38
N ARG A 990 -49.31 -13.35 -7.41
CA ARG A 990 -50.48 -14.27 -7.51
C ARG A 990 -50.11 -15.69 -8.01
N GLY A 991 -48.94 -16.20 -7.61
CA GLY A 991 -48.48 -17.55 -7.89
C GLY A 991 -47.80 -17.76 -9.25
N LYS A 992 -47.46 -16.69 -9.97
CA LYS A 992 -46.76 -16.73 -11.26
C LYS A 992 -45.65 -15.69 -11.31
N TRP A 993 -44.71 -15.89 -12.23
CA TRP A 993 -43.63 -14.95 -12.51
C TRP A 993 -44.03 -13.99 -13.62
N TYR A 994 -43.70 -12.72 -13.43
CA TYR A 994 -43.90 -11.66 -14.40
C TYR A 994 -42.60 -10.88 -14.58
N ILE A 995 -42.25 -10.57 -15.83
CA ILE A 995 -41.21 -9.59 -16.13
C ILE A 995 -41.87 -8.40 -16.80
N TYR A 996 -41.79 -7.27 -16.11
CA TYR A 996 -42.26 -5.96 -16.52
C TYR A 996 -41.10 -5.24 -17.20
N PHE A 997 -41.25 -4.78 -18.42
CA PHE A 997 -40.16 -4.14 -19.17
C PHE A 997 -40.70 -3.17 -20.20
N THR A 998 -39.87 -2.28 -20.68
CA THR A 998 -40.29 -1.23 -21.61
C THR A 998 -39.68 -1.47 -22.99
N THR A 999 -40.43 -1.21 -24.07
CA THR A 999 -39.92 -1.31 -25.45
C THR A 999 -40.80 -0.53 -26.45
N VAL A 1000 -40.34 -0.39 -27.70
CA VAL A 1000 -41.07 0.33 -28.76
C VAL A 1000 -42.34 -0.42 -29.21
N ILE A 1001 -43.40 0.33 -29.53
CA ILE A 1001 -44.66 -0.22 -30.08
C ILE A 1001 -44.82 -0.03 -31.60
N ASP A 1002 -44.12 0.94 -32.20
CA ASP A 1002 -44.04 1.14 -33.65
C ASP A 1002 -42.58 1.10 -34.09
N GLU A 1003 -42.25 0.15 -34.96
CA GLU A 1003 -40.88 -0.06 -35.46
C GLU A 1003 -40.36 1.12 -36.30
N ASN A 1004 -41.24 2.00 -36.79
CA ASN A 1004 -40.86 3.20 -37.55
C ASN A 1004 -40.69 4.44 -36.65
N GLU A 1005 -41.10 4.37 -35.38
CA GLU A 1005 -41.00 5.46 -34.41
C GLU A 1005 -40.20 4.99 -33.18
N MET A 1006 -38.87 5.10 -33.22
CA MET A 1006 -37.97 4.55 -32.18
C MET A 1006 -38.22 5.06 -30.74
N TRP A 1007 -38.95 6.18 -30.61
CA TRP A 1007 -39.31 6.79 -29.34
C TRP A 1007 -40.76 6.48 -28.91
N SER A 1008 -41.44 5.56 -29.60
CA SER A 1008 -42.78 5.04 -29.24
C SER A 1008 -42.71 4.05 -28.05
N ILE A 1009 -42.10 4.47 -26.95
CA ILE A 1009 -41.73 3.63 -25.82
C ILE A 1009 -42.91 3.40 -24.87
N ARG A 1010 -43.26 2.14 -24.56
CA ARG A 1010 -44.36 1.76 -23.64
C ARG A 1010 -44.03 0.54 -22.76
N PRO A 1011 -44.67 0.42 -21.58
CA PRO A 1011 -44.59 -0.78 -20.73
C PRO A 1011 -45.20 -2.03 -21.37
N HIS A 1012 -44.52 -3.16 -21.21
CA HIS A 1012 -44.86 -4.50 -21.66
C HIS A 1012 -44.65 -5.50 -20.53
N VAL A 1013 -45.26 -6.69 -20.68
CA VAL A 1013 -45.17 -7.74 -19.66
C VAL A 1013 -45.00 -9.13 -20.27
N LEU A 1014 -44.09 -9.90 -19.69
CA LEU A 1014 -43.91 -11.33 -19.91
C LEU A 1014 -44.50 -12.11 -18.73
N GLU A 1015 -45.09 -13.27 -18.99
CA GLU A 1015 -45.56 -14.21 -17.97
C GLU A 1015 -44.78 -15.53 -18.05
N CYS A 1016 -44.39 -16.08 -16.91
CA CYS A 1016 -43.93 -17.47 -16.78
C CYS A 1016 -44.77 -18.18 -15.71
N ALA A 1017 -45.44 -19.26 -16.11
CA ALA A 1017 -46.34 -20.01 -15.25
C ALA A 1017 -45.65 -21.17 -14.50
N ASP A 1018 -44.40 -21.49 -14.85
CA ASP A 1018 -43.60 -22.50 -14.16
C ASP A 1018 -43.13 -21.99 -12.79
N ALA A 1019 -42.90 -22.92 -11.86
CA ALA A 1019 -42.38 -22.58 -10.54
C ALA A 1019 -40.93 -22.06 -10.59
N ASP A 1020 -40.10 -22.60 -11.50
CA ASP A 1020 -38.72 -22.16 -11.72
C ASP A 1020 -38.66 -21.21 -12.94
N PRO A 1021 -38.55 -19.89 -12.75
CA PRO A 1021 -38.56 -18.91 -13.83
C PRO A 1021 -37.32 -19.00 -14.74
N PHE A 1022 -36.26 -19.65 -14.25
CA PHE A 1022 -35.02 -19.84 -14.99
C PHE A 1022 -35.13 -20.98 -16.01
N LYS A 1023 -36.03 -21.95 -15.79
CA LYS A 1023 -36.25 -23.09 -16.69
C LYS A 1023 -37.52 -22.97 -17.51
N GLY A 1024 -38.53 -22.29 -16.98
CA GLY A 1024 -39.84 -22.14 -17.60
C GLY A 1024 -39.87 -21.40 -18.92
N GLU A 1025 -41.00 -21.49 -19.61
CA GLU A 1025 -41.28 -20.75 -20.84
C GLU A 1025 -41.90 -19.38 -20.53
N TRP A 1026 -41.31 -18.33 -21.10
CA TRP A 1026 -41.80 -16.95 -20.98
C TRP A 1026 -42.70 -16.58 -22.16
N VAL A 1027 -43.93 -16.17 -21.87
CA VAL A 1027 -44.95 -15.76 -22.84
C VAL A 1027 -45.05 -14.23 -22.84
N ASN A 1028 -44.89 -13.61 -24.01
CA ASN A 1028 -45.09 -12.17 -24.16
C ASN A 1028 -46.58 -11.83 -24.22
N LEU A 1029 -47.10 -11.15 -23.19
CA LEU A 1029 -48.49 -10.71 -23.12
C LEU A 1029 -48.73 -9.37 -23.83
N GLY A 1030 -47.65 -8.71 -24.28
CA GLY A 1030 -47.69 -7.44 -24.98
C GLY A 1030 -47.73 -6.23 -24.03
N ARG A 1031 -48.25 -5.11 -24.56
CA ARG A 1031 -48.36 -3.84 -23.85
C ARG A 1031 -49.29 -3.95 -22.64
N VAL A 1032 -48.93 -3.30 -21.54
CA VAL A 1032 -49.82 -3.15 -20.37
C VAL A 1032 -51.12 -2.43 -20.78
N GLN A 1033 -52.25 -3.01 -20.41
CA GLN A 1033 -53.58 -2.59 -20.85
C GLN A 1033 -54.22 -1.62 -19.85
N THR A 1034 -55.21 -0.87 -20.32
CA THR A 1034 -56.08 0.00 -19.51
C THR A 1034 -57.52 -0.52 -19.54
N THR A 1035 -58.28 -0.34 -18.46
CA THR A 1035 -59.72 -0.71 -18.42
C THR A 1035 -60.59 0.18 -19.31
N THR A 1036 -60.14 1.39 -19.62
CA THR A 1036 -60.83 2.37 -20.49
C THR A 1036 -59.95 2.83 -21.65
N ASN A 1037 -60.57 3.15 -22.79
CA ASN A 1037 -59.86 3.60 -24.00
C ASN A 1037 -59.44 5.09 -23.94
N ASP A 1038 -60.08 5.90 -23.09
CA ASP A 1038 -59.82 7.34 -22.94
C ASP A 1038 -58.87 7.65 -21.76
N SER A 1039 -58.08 6.66 -21.31
CA SER A 1039 -57.13 6.81 -20.20
C SER A 1039 -56.00 7.77 -20.54
N ILE A 1040 -55.49 8.50 -19.54
CA ILE A 1040 -54.23 9.27 -19.67
C ILE A 1040 -53.00 8.35 -19.70
N ALA A 1041 -53.11 7.13 -19.17
CA ALA A 1041 -51.99 6.22 -19.05
C ALA A 1041 -51.51 5.69 -20.42
N PHE A 1042 -50.19 5.64 -20.57
CA PHE A 1042 -49.50 5.06 -21.71
C PHE A 1042 -49.88 5.75 -23.04
N THR A 1043 -50.26 7.02 -23.00
CA THR A 1043 -50.64 7.80 -24.19
C THR A 1043 -49.42 8.39 -24.88
N ASP A 1044 -48.37 8.75 -24.12
CA ASP A 1044 -47.07 9.21 -24.62
C ASP A 1044 -45.91 8.34 -24.07
N PHE A 1045 -44.66 8.73 -24.31
CA PHE A 1045 -43.45 8.08 -23.81
C PHE A 1045 -43.58 7.72 -22.33
N SER A 1046 -43.60 6.41 -22.05
CA SER A 1046 -43.80 5.84 -20.71
C SER A 1046 -42.83 4.66 -20.54
N LEU A 1047 -42.07 4.65 -19.45
CA LEU A 1047 -41.01 3.67 -19.20
C LEU A 1047 -40.96 3.23 -17.73
N ASP A 1048 -39.90 2.51 -17.34
CA ASP A 1048 -39.44 2.31 -15.96
C ASP A 1048 -40.56 2.16 -14.94
N HIS A 1049 -41.28 1.05 -15.00
CA HIS A 1049 -42.44 0.84 -14.14
C HIS A 1049 -42.08 -0.15 -13.04
N THR A 1050 -42.67 0.06 -11.87
CA THR A 1050 -42.60 -0.92 -10.79
C THR A 1050 -43.98 -1.34 -10.32
N VAL A 1051 -44.06 -2.59 -9.87
CA VAL A 1051 -45.29 -3.20 -9.37
C VAL A 1051 -45.16 -3.51 -7.90
N PHE A 1052 -46.19 -3.16 -7.14
CA PHE A 1052 -46.20 -3.27 -5.68
C PHE A 1052 -47.51 -3.87 -5.20
N GLU A 1053 -47.43 -4.96 -4.43
CA GLU A 1053 -48.60 -5.57 -3.80
C GLU A 1053 -48.73 -5.09 -2.35
N HIS A 1054 -49.87 -4.49 -2.02
CA HIS A 1054 -50.16 -3.99 -0.67
C HIS A 1054 -51.60 -4.21 -0.29
N ASN A 1055 -51.84 -4.77 0.91
CA ASN A 1055 -53.16 -5.12 1.41
C ASN A 1055 -54.01 -5.98 0.44
N GLY A 1056 -53.36 -6.86 -0.32
CA GLY A 1056 -54.00 -7.76 -1.30
C GLY A 1056 -54.38 -7.10 -2.63
N GLU A 1057 -54.09 -5.81 -2.78
CA GLU A 1057 -54.27 -5.04 -4.01
C GLU A 1057 -52.92 -4.87 -4.71
N LEU A 1058 -52.93 -4.89 -6.03
CA LEU A 1058 -51.74 -4.72 -6.85
C LEU A 1058 -51.74 -3.30 -7.43
N TYR A 1059 -50.62 -2.59 -7.35
CA TYR A 1059 -50.45 -1.24 -7.86
C TYR A 1059 -49.32 -1.22 -8.88
N MET A 1060 -49.43 -0.34 -9.87
CA MET A 1060 -48.37 -0.05 -10.82
C MET A 1060 -48.00 1.42 -10.70
N PHE A 1061 -46.73 1.71 -10.51
CA PHE A 1061 -46.15 3.04 -10.64
C PHE A 1061 -45.45 3.13 -12.00
N TRP A 1062 -45.65 4.23 -12.72
CA TRP A 1062 -44.93 4.46 -13.98
C TRP A 1062 -44.70 5.95 -14.23
N PRO A 1063 -43.53 6.34 -14.73
CA PRO A 1063 -43.31 7.64 -15.36
C PRO A 1063 -43.97 7.72 -16.73
N GLU A 1064 -44.56 8.87 -17.01
CA GLU A 1064 -45.08 9.21 -18.33
C GLU A 1064 -44.80 10.67 -18.65
N LYS A 1065 -44.42 10.92 -19.91
CA LYS A 1065 -44.16 12.25 -20.44
C LYS A 1065 -45.44 13.09 -20.42
N HIS A 1066 -45.40 14.18 -19.67
CA HIS A 1066 -46.35 15.29 -19.69
C HIS A 1066 -45.70 16.46 -20.45
N PRO A 1067 -46.42 17.44 -21.06
CA PRO A 1067 -45.89 18.34 -22.10
C PRO A 1067 -44.54 19.03 -21.88
N ALA A 1068 -44.09 19.23 -20.63
CA ALA A 1068 -42.78 19.78 -20.31
C ALA A 1068 -41.95 18.93 -19.32
N ASP A 1069 -42.51 17.87 -18.72
CA ASP A 1069 -41.95 17.17 -17.56
C ASP A 1069 -42.26 15.65 -17.61
N SER A 1070 -41.46 14.80 -16.94
CA SER A 1070 -41.83 13.40 -16.68
C SER A 1070 -42.52 13.27 -15.32
N VAL A 1071 -43.73 12.69 -15.28
CA VAL A 1071 -44.54 12.55 -14.06
C VAL A 1071 -44.74 11.08 -13.74
N ILE A 1072 -44.51 10.70 -12.47
CA ILE A 1072 -44.79 9.34 -11.98
C ILE A 1072 -46.24 9.27 -11.53
N TYR A 1073 -46.98 8.36 -12.13
CA TYR A 1073 -48.37 8.04 -11.79
C TYR A 1073 -48.46 6.72 -11.03
N VAL A 1074 -49.56 6.53 -10.31
CA VAL A 1074 -49.96 5.26 -9.70
C VAL A 1074 -51.41 4.92 -10.01
N ALA A 1075 -51.67 3.65 -10.25
CA ALA A 1075 -53.00 3.08 -10.41
C ALA A 1075 -53.06 1.66 -9.84
N LYS A 1076 -54.26 1.21 -9.47
CA LYS A 1076 -54.51 -0.20 -9.15
C LYS A 1076 -54.43 -1.06 -10.42
N MET A 1077 -54.18 -2.35 -10.25
CA MET A 1077 -54.18 -3.34 -11.31
C MET A 1077 -55.31 -4.35 -11.10
N VAL A 1078 -56.17 -4.53 -12.10
CA VAL A 1078 -57.23 -5.55 -12.06
C VAL A 1078 -56.65 -6.96 -12.26
N ASN A 1079 -55.55 -7.07 -12.99
CA ASN A 1079 -54.72 -8.26 -13.17
C ASN A 1079 -53.26 -7.83 -13.44
N PRO A 1080 -52.27 -8.73 -13.41
CA PRO A 1080 -50.86 -8.39 -13.61
C PRO A 1080 -50.47 -7.76 -14.97
N TRP A 1081 -51.40 -7.49 -15.88
CA TRP A 1081 -51.11 -6.84 -17.17
C TRP A 1081 -52.12 -5.75 -17.54
N THR A 1082 -53.00 -5.35 -16.60
CA THR A 1082 -54.06 -4.36 -16.85
C THR A 1082 -54.23 -3.43 -15.64
N ILE A 1083 -54.02 -2.13 -15.84
CA ILE A 1083 -54.31 -1.10 -14.83
C ILE A 1083 -55.78 -0.68 -14.86
N ASP A 1084 -56.32 -0.36 -13.69
CA ASP A 1084 -57.61 0.29 -13.52
C ASP A 1084 -57.46 1.80 -13.77
N SER A 1085 -57.87 2.24 -14.95
CA SER A 1085 -57.72 3.63 -15.39
C SER A 1085 -58.84 4.55 -14.91
N ASP A 1086 -59.82 4.05 -14.14
CA ASP A 1086 -60.87 4.90 -13.56
C ASP A 1086 -60.33 5.85 -12.47
N ARG A 1087 -59.19 5.50 -11.84
CA ARG A 1087 -58.57 6.31 -10.79
C ARG A 1087 -57.04 6.25 -10.86
N ILE A 1088 -56.47 7.20 -11.58
CA ILE A 1088 -55.02 7.42 -11.71
C ILE A 1088 -54.61 8.62 -10.85
N CYS A 1089 -53.54 8.48 -10.10
CA CYS A 1089 -52.98 9.51 -9.23
C CYS A 1089 -51.59 9.91 -9.71
N ALA A 1090 -51.34 11.21 -9.89
CA ALA A 1090 -49.98 11.74 -10.08
C ALA A 1090 -49.29 11.84 -8.71
N VAL A 1091 -48.17 11.15 -8.54
CA VAL A 1091 -47.45 11.04 -7.26
C VAL A 1091 -46.24 11.96 -7.21
N VAL A 1092 -45.45 11.99 -8.29
CA VAL A 1092 -44.21 12.78 -8.36
C VAL A 1092 -44.17 13.52 -9.68
N ALA A 1093 -43.98 14.84 -9.62
CA ALA A 1093 -43.60 15.67 -10.75
C ALA A 1093 -42.36 16.49 -10.36
N PRO A 1094 -41.48 16.88 -11.31
CA PRO A 1094 -40.34 17.75 -11.03
C PRO A 1094 -40.82 19.09 -10.44
N GLU A 1095 -40.45 19.37 -9.19
CA GLU A 1095 -40.86 20.55 -8.44
C GLU A 1095 -39.67 21.36 -7.94
N TYR A 1096 -38.59 20.67 -7.56
CA TYR A 1096 -37.37 21.26 -7.04
C TYR A 1096 -36.32 21.47 -8.15
N ASN A 1097 -35.44 22.45 -7.94
CA ASN A 1097 -34.41 22.80 -8.94
C ASN A 1097 -33.47 21.63 -9.26
N TRP A 1098 -33.13 20.80 -8.28
CA TRP A 1098 -32.26 19.64 -8.47
C TRP A 1098 -32.88 18.59 -9.41
N GLU A 1099 -34.20 18.43 -9.41
CA GLU A 1099 -34.92 17.49 -10.30
C GLU A 1099 -34.98 17.95 -11.75
N ARG A 1100 -34.72 19.25 -11.96
CA ARG A 1100 -34.79 19.92 -13.27
C ARG A 1100 -33.41 20.20 -13.83
N HIS A 1101 -32.34 19.75 -13.17
CA HIS A 1101 -30.97 19.91 -13.62
C HIS A 1101 -30.70 18.97 -14.82
N GLY A 1102 -30.24 19.53 -15.93
CA GLY A 1102 -30.15 18.82 -17.21
C GLY A 1102 -31.53 18.67 -17.88
N PHE A 1103 -32.37 17.77 -17.35
CA PHE A 1103 -33.73 17.54 -17.82
C PHE A 1103 -34.72 17.37 -16.65
N PRO A 1104 -35.98 17.85 -16.76
CA PRO A 1104 -37.02 17.68 -15.75
C PRO A 1104 -37.60 16.26 -15.80
N VAL A 1105 -36.80 15.29 -15.37
CA VAL A 1105 -37.14 13.87 -15.37
C VAL A 1105 -37.40 13.42 -13.93
N CYS A 1106 -38.52 12.72 -13.72
CA CYS A 1106 -38.74 11.82 -12.59
C CYS A 1106 -39.12 10.46 -13.20
N GLU A 1107 -38.35 9.41 -12.93
CA GLU A 1107 -38.50 8.06 -13.48
C GLU A 1107 -37.94 6.99 -12.52
N GLY A 1108 -37.86 5.73 -12.94
CA GLY A 1108 -37.32 4.64 -12.10
C GLY A 1108 -37.92 4.55 -10.70
N PRO A 1109 -39.26 4.53 -10.52
CA PRO A 1109 -39.89 4.35 -9.23
C PRO A 1109 -39.52 2.99 -8.65
N ALA A 1110 -39.14 2.97 -7.37
CA ALA A 1110 -38.89 1.78 -6.58
C ALA A 1110 -39.59 1.91 -5.23
N VAL A 1111 -40.26 0.85 -4.78
CA VAL A 1111 -41.02 0.88 -3.54
C VAL A 1111 -40.31 0.15 -2.42
N LEU A 1112 -40.12 0.83 -1.29
CA LEU A 1112 -39.65 0.26 -0.03
C LEU A 1112 -40.75 0.43 1.03
N GLN A 1113 -41.20 -0.67 1.63
CA GLN A 1113 -42.20 -0.64 2.70
C GLN A 1113 -41.57 -1.07 4.03
N ARG A 1114 -41.54 -0.15 5.01
CA ARG A 1114 -41.05 -0.43 6.37
C ARG A 1114 -41.62 0.58 7.36
N ASN A 1115 -41.63 0.23 8.65
CA ASN A 1115 -41.97 1.15 9.75
C ASN A 1115 -43.36 1.83 9.61
N GLY A 1116 -44.33 1.11 9.05
CA GLY A 1116 -45.68 1.63 8.83
C GLY A 1116 -45.79 2.65 7.69
N LYS A 1117 -44.77 2.73 6.82
CA LYS A 1117 -44.66 3.72 5.75
C LYS A 1117 -44.33 3.02 4.42
N ILE A 1118 -44.73 3.68 3.34
CA ILE A 1118 -44.36 3.34 1.97
C ILE A 1118 -43.47 4.47 1.44
N PHE A 1119 -42.25 4.12 1.05
CA PHE A 1119 -41.29 5.02 0.43
C PHE A 1119 -41.22 4.70 -1.06
N LEU A 1120 -41.61 5.66 -1.89
CA LEU A 1120 -41.41 5.63 -3.33
C LEU A 1120 -40.13 6.41 -3.64
N VAL A 1121 -39.04 5.69 -3.88
CA VAL A 1121 -37.77 6.26 -4.35
C VAL A 1121 -37.82 6.35 -5.86
N TYR A 1122 -37.33 7.44 -6.43
CA TYR A 1122 -37.37 7.67 -7.88
C TYR A 1122 -36.08 8.34 -8.33
N SER A 1123 -35.69 8.11 -9.57
CA SER A 1123 -34.57 8.81 -10.18
C SER A 1123 -35.01 10.13 -10.77
N ALA A 1124 -34.15 11.16 -10.71
CA ALA A 1124 -34.43 12.47 -11.27
C ALA A 1124 -33.18 13.16 -11.81
N ALA A 1125 -33.38 14.32 -12.44
CA ALA A 1125 -32.37 15.10 -13.17
C ALA A 1125 -31.91 14.42 -14.49
N GLY A 1126 -30.84 14.94 -15.11
CA GLY A 1126 -30.23 14.36 -16.30
C GLY A 1126 -29.71 12.94 -16.05
N THR A 1127 -29.81 12.06 -17.04
CA THR A 1127 -29.41 10.65 -16.93
C THR A 1127 -27.89 10.41 -17.00
N ASP A 1128 -27.09 11.47 -16.90
CA ASP A 1128 -25.62 11.51 -16.88
C ASP A 1128 -25.07 11.52 -15.45
N ALA A 1129 -23.92 12.16 -15.18
CA ALA A 1129 -23.39 12.32 -13.82
C ALA A 1129 -24.31 13.10 -12.86
N LEU A 1130 -25.35 13.78 -13.37
CA LEU A 1130 -26.35 14.52 -12.59
C LEU A 1130 -27.45 13.63 -12.00
N TYR A 1131 -27.54 12.39 -12.49
CA TYR A 1131 -28.60 11.48 -12.10
C TYR A 1131 -28.55 11.19 -10.61
N CYS A 1132 -29.69 11.30 -9.94
CA CYS A 1132 -29.79 11.13 -8.49
C CYS A 1132 -31.16 10.57 -8.10
N LEU A 1133 -31.30 10.13 -6.85
CA LEU A 1133 -32.54 9.59 -6.32
C LEU A 1133 -33.24 10.60 -5.41
N GLY A 1134 -34.54 10.78 -5.63
CA GLY A 1134 -35.49 11.42 -4.72
C GLY A 1134 -36.39 10.42 -4.01
N MET A 1135 -37.21 10.88 -3.06
CA MET A 1135 -38.14 10.01 -2.32
C MET A 1135 -39.48 10.69 -2.05
N CYS A 1136 -40.57 9.95 -2.14
CA CYS A 1136 -41.90 10.31 -1.62
C CYS A 1136 -42.33 9.31 -0.55
N THR A 1137 -42.91 9.80 0.54
CA THR A 1137 -43.36 8.97 1.67
C THR A 1137 -44.87 9.03 1.81
N ALA A 1138 -45.52 7.89 2.02
CA ALA A 1138 -46.92 7.79 2.43
C ALA A 1138 -47.06 6.93 3.69
N ASP A 1139 -48.08 7.18 4.50
CA ASP A 1139 -48.49 6.23 5.54
C ASP A 1139 -49.05 4.96 4.87
N GLU A 1140 -48.69 3.77 5.34
CA GLU A 1140 -49.12 2.53 4.69
C GLU A 1140 -50.65 2.33 4.74
N ASN A 1141 -51.35 3.01 5.63
CA ASN A 1141 -52.80 2.94 5.75
C ASN A 1141 -53.53 4.07 5.00
N ALA A 1142 -52.80 4.96 4.33
CA ALA A 1142 -53.37 6.03 3.51
C ALA A 1142 -53.92 5.52 2.17
N ASP A 1143 -54.76 6.32 1.52
CA ASP A 1143 -55.19 6.04 0.15
C ASP A 1143 -54.05 6.41 -0.81
N LEU A 1144 -53.35 5.42 -1.34
CA LEU A 1144 -52.23 5.62 -2.26
C LEU A 1144 -52.65 6.30 -3.58
N LEU A 1145 -53.95 6.32 -3.89
CA LEU A 1145 -54.52 7.00 -5.05
C LEU A 1145 -54.98 8.43 -4.73
N ASP A 1146 -54.67 8.96 -3.55
CA ASP A 1146 -54.83 10.36 -3.19
C ASP A 1146 -53.46 11.07 -3.20
N PRO A 1147 -53.23 12.08 -4.06
CA PRO A 1147 -51.98 12.83 -4.08
C PRO A 1147 -51.61 13.41 -2.72
N ALA A 1148 -52.59 13.78 -1.89
CA ALA A 1148 -52.35 14.35 -0.56
C ALA A 1148 -51.77 13.34 0.45
N SER A 1149 -51.80 12.04 0.14
CA SER A 1149 -51.18 10.99 0.97
C SER A 1149 -49.65 10.98 0.86
N TRP A 1150 -49.09 11.60 -0.17
CA TRP A 1150 -47.67 11.55 -0.48
C TRP A 1150 -46.95 12.82 -0.05
N THR A 1151 -45.84 12.66 0.67
CA THR A 1151 -44.94 13.75 1.09
C THR A 1151 -43.59 13.57 0.43
N LYS A 1152 -43.18 14.52 -0.41
CA LYS A 1152 -41.95 14.48 -1.20
C LYS A 1152 -40.74 15.01 -0.43
N SER A 1153 -39.58 14.36 -0.58
CA SER A 1153 -38.31 14.85 -0.06
C SER A 1153 -37.91 16.13 -0.78
N GLU A 1154 -37.38 17.09 -0.02
CA GLU A 1154 -37.11 18.41 -0.57
C GLU A 1154 -35.71 18.53 -1.23
N HIS A 1155 -34.95 17.44 -1.17
CA HIS A 1155 -33.58 17.24 -1.68
C HIS A 1155 -33.41 15.80 -2.20
N PRO A 1156 -32.35 15.51 -2.99
CA PRO A 1156 -31.97 14.14 -3.32
C PRO A 1156 -31.67 13.36 -2.04
N VAL A 1157 -32.09 12.10 -1.99
CA VAL A 1157 -31.80 11.17 -0.90
C VAL A 1157 -30.56 10.31 -1.18
N PHE A 1158 -30.09 10.26 -2.44
CA PHE A 1158 -28.88 9.56 -2.86
C PHE A 1158 -28.38 10.13 -4.20
N GLN A 1159 -27.07 10.25 -4.39
CA GLN A 1159 -26.49 11.03 -5.49
C GLN A 1159 -25.00 10.73 -5.69
N SER A 1160 -24.41 11.25 -6.78
CA SER A 1160 -22.99 11.10 -7.12
C SER A 1160 -22.04 11.39 -5.94
N SER A 1161 -20.97 10.61 -5.84
CA SER A 1161 -19.88 10.78 -4.88
C SER A 1161 -18.54 10.83 -5.62
N ARG A 1162 -18.02 12.05 -5.81
CA ARG A 1162 -16.65 12.26 -6.34
C ARG A 1162 -15.59 11.56 -5.50
N LYS A 1163 -15.74 11.60 -4.15
CA LYS A 1163 -14.83 10.92 -3.20
C LYS A 1163 -14.68 9.44 -3.54
N ASN A 1164 -15.79 8.79 -3.85
CA ASN A 1164 -15.84 7.34 -4.03
C ASN A 1164 -15.84 6.95 -5.52
N GLY A 1165 -15.66 7.91 -6.43
CA GLY A 1165 -15.64 7.67 -7.87
C GLY A 1165 -16.93 7.06 -8.42
N GLN A 1166 -18.10 7.44 -7.88
CA GLN A 1166 -19.40 6.94 -8.35
C GLN A 1166 -20.27 8.10 -8.83
N PHE A 1167 -20.73 8.04 -10.07
CA PHE A 1167 -21.42 9.14 -10.74
C PHE A 1167 -22.75 8.70 -11.34
N GLY A 1168 -23.72 9.60 -11.28
CA GLY A 1168 -25.06 9.41 -11.79
C GLY A 1168 -25.76 8.17 -11.22
N PRO A 1169 -25.79 7.95 -9.88
CA PRO A 1169 -26.51 6.82 -9.34
C PRO A 1169 -27.99 6.98 -9.62
N GLY A 1170 -28.57 5.98 -10.26
CA GLY A 1170 -29.99 5.98 -10.53
C GLY A 1170 -30.49 4.66 -11.07
N HIS A 1171 -31.76 4.67 -11.44
CA HIS A 1171 -32.70 3.55 -11.45
C HIS A 1171 -32.35 2.47 -10.42
N ASN A 1172 -33.04 2.50 -9.28
CA ASN A 1172 -32.79 1.60 -8.17
C ASN A 1172 -33.89 0.56 -7.99
N SER A 1173 -33.61 -0.45 -7.18
CA SER A 1173 -34.57 -1.39 -6.62
C SER A 1173 -34.13 -1.78 -5.21
N PHE A 1174 -34.95 -2.57 -4.52
CA PHE A 1174 -34.69 -2.98 -3.14
C PHE A 1174 -34.79 -4.49 -2.99
N THR A 1175 -33.85 -5.05 -2.23
CA THR A 1175 -33.83 -6.46 -1.85
C THR A 1175 -33.41 -6.58 -0.38
N LYS A 1176 -33.26 -7.81 0.11
CA LYS A 1176 -32.71 -8.09 1.43
C LYS A 1176 -31.47 -8.95 1.33
N ASP A 1177 -30.45 -8.64 2.12
CA ASP A 1177 -29.27 -9.51 2.25
C ASP A 1177 -29.60 -10.82 2.99
N GLU A 1178 -28.60 -11.68 3.14
CA GLU A 1178 -28.66 -12.96 3.83
C GLU A 1178 -29.02 -12.83 5.33
N GLU A 1179 -28.73 -11.67 5.94
CA GLU A 1179 -29.00 -11.36 7.35
C GLU A 1179 -30.37 -10.69 7.56
N GLY A 1180 -31.02 -10.25 6.48
CA GLY A 1180 -32.35 -9.62 6.47
C GLY A 1180 -32.33 -8.10 6.43
N HIS A 1181 -31.16 -7.46 6.32
CA HIS A 1181 -31.02 -6.02 6.12
C HIS A 1181 -31.56 -5.62 4.75
N ASP A 1182 -32.08 -4.40 4.66
CA ASP A 1182 -32.50 -3.86 3.36
C ASP A 1182 -31.27 -3.40 2.58
N VAL A 1183 -31.22 -3.79 1.31
CA VAL A 1183 -30.14 -3.46 0.37
C VAL A 1183 -30.75 -2.74 -0.82
N MET A 1184 -30.17 -1.58 -1.15
CA MET A 1184 -30.44 -0.89 -2.40
C MET A 1184 -29.57 -1.49 -3.50
N VAL A 1185 -30.21 -1.81 -4.62
CA VAL A 1185 -29.55 -2.16 -5.87
C VAL A 1185 -29.73 -0.97 -6.80
N TYR A 1186 -28.66 -0.44 -7.37
CA TYR A 1186 -28.73 0.74 -8.22
C TYR A 1186 -27.66 0.67 -9.29
N HIS A 1187 -27.77 1.44 -10.37
CA HIS A 1187 -26.64 1.59 -11.28
C HIS A 1187 -25.86 2.86 -11.00
N ALA A 1188 -24.56 2.85 -11.23
CA ALA A 1188 -23.71 4.04 -11.22
C ALA A 1188 -22.55 3.90 -12.22
N ARG A 1189 -21.86 5.00 -12.48
CA ARG A 1189 -20.70 5.10 -13.38
C ARG A 1189 -19.41 5.37 -12.61
N GLN A 1190 -18.28 4.94 -13.16
CA GLN A 1190 -16.95 5.20 -12.58
C GLN A 1190 -16.25 6.42 -13.20
N GLU A 1191 -16.87 7.06 -14.20
CA GLU A 1191 -16.39 8.29 -14.82
C GLU A 1191 -17.42 9.41 -14.71
N GLU A 1192 -16.96 10.62 -14.46
CA GLU A 1192 -17.78 11.82 -14.41
C GLU A 1192 -17.92 12.43 -15.82
N ARG A 1193 -19.09 12.31 -16.44
CA ARG A 1193 -19.41 12.87 -17.76
C ARG A 1193 -20.78 13.53 -17.76
N TYR A 1194 -20.94 14.59 -18.54
CA TYR A 1194 -22.16 15.40 -18.59
C TYR A 1194 -22.73 15.48 -20.01
N LEU A 1195 -24.05 15.64 -20.11
CA LEU A 1195 -24.81 15.79 -21.36
C LEU A 1195 -24.34 16.95 -22.26
N VAL A 1196 -23.67 17.94 -21.66
CA VAL A 1196 -23.10 19.09 -22.39
C VAL A 1196 -21.82 18.73 -23.14
N ASP A 1197 -21.21 17.59 -22.84
CA ASP A 1197 -19.97 17.15 -23.48
C ASP A 1197 -20.26 16.74 -24.94
N GLU A 1198 -19.46 17.26 -25.87
CA GLU A 1198 -19.71 17.10 -27.31
C GLU A 1198 -19.70 15.61 -27.71
N GLY A 1199 -20.85 15.12 -28.18
CA GLY A 1199 -21.01 13.74 -28.63
C GLY A 1199 -21.36 12.72 -27.54
N TYR A 1200 -21.47 13.13 -26.27
CA TYR A 1200 -21.90 12.23 -25.19
C TYR A 1200 -23.42 12.03 -25.20
N GLN A 1201 -23.85 10.77 -25.12
CA GLN A 1201 -25.26 10.39 -24.99
C GLN A 1201 -25.39 9.32 -23.90
N PRO A 1202 -25.81 9.68 -22.68
CA PRO A 1202 -25.80 8.77 -21.52
C PRO A 1202 -26.69 7.54 -21.68
N LEU A 1203 -27.72 7.60 -22.54
CA LEU A 1203 -28.60 6.45 -22.84
C LEU A 1203 -27.87 5.32 -23.57
N TYR A 1204 -26.82 5.64 -24.32
CA TYR A 1204 -25.98 4.68 -25.04
C TYR A 1204 -24.60 4.56 -24.39
N ASP A 1205 -24.52 4.73 -23.07
CA ASP A 1205 -23.29 4.58 -22.31
C ASP A 1205 -23.28 3.20 -21.62
N ALA A 1206 -22.30 2.36 -21.95
CA ALA A 1206 -22.13 1.06 -21.30
C ALA A 1206 -21.60 1.18 -19.86
N GLY A 1207 -21.11 2.35 -19.43
CA GLY A 1207 -20.53 2.58 -18.11
C GLY A 1207 -21.53 2.53 -16.94
N ARG A 1208 -22.82 2.28 -17.19
CA ARG A 1208 -23.83 2.05 -16.13
C ARG A 1208 -23.73 0.61 -15.62
N ASN A 1209 -23.10 0.45 -14.47
CA ASN A 1209 -22.87 -0.84 -13.84
C ASN A 1209 -23.77 -1.00 -12.62
N ALA A 1210 -24.28 -2.22 -12.38
CA ALA A 1210 -25.10 -2.52 -11.22
C ALA A 1210 -24.23 -2.58 -9.96
N THR A 1211 -24.74 -2.01 -8.87
CA THR A 1211 -24.04 -1.77 -7.61
C THR A 1211 -24.98 -2.07 -6.44
N LEU A 1212 -24.43 -2.54 -5.32
CA LEU A 1212 -25.16 -2.87 -4.09
C LEU A 1212 -24.77 -1.95 -2.95
N MET A 1213 -25.73 -1.62 -2.09
CA MET A 1213 -25.47 -0.84 -0.89
C MET A 1213 -26.48 -1.13 0.21
N ARG A 1214 -26.03 -1.28 1.46
CA ARG A 1214 -26.91 -1.41 2.62
C ARG A 1214 -27.67 -0.11 2.88
N ILE A 1215 -28.95 -0.25 3.22
CA ILE A 1215 -29.81 0.85 3.69
C ILE A 1215 -29.78 0.86 5.22
N TYR A 1216 -29.50 2.04 5.75
CA TYR A 1216 -29.58 2.33 7.18
C TYR A 1216 -30.91 3.01 7.52
N TRP A 1217 -31.30 3.05 8.79
CA TRP A 1217 -32.60 3.57 9.23
C TRP A 1217 -32.46 4.65 10.30
N ASN A 1218 -33.01 5.84 10.03
CA ASN A 1218 -33.05 6.93 10.98
C ASN A 1218 -34.05 6.65 12.12
N GLU A 1219 -33.89 7.32 13.27
CA GLU A 1219 -34.79 7.15 14.43
C GLU A 1219 -36.27 7.47 14.12
N ASP A 1220 -36.56 8.32 13.15
CA ASP A 1220 -37.93 8.67 12.72
C ASP A 1220 -38.57 7.63 11.79
N GLY A 1221 -37.84 6.55 11.50
CA GLY A 1221 -38.27 5.43 10.68
C GLY A 1221 -38.08 5.63 9.17
N THR A 1222 -37.45 6.72 8.74
CA THR A 1222 -37.09 6.97 7.32
C THR A 1222 -35.78 6.26 6.93
N PRO A 1223 -35.61 5.86 5.65
CA PRO A 1223 -34.37 5.25 5.18
C PRO A 1223 -33.25 6.29 5.07
N ASN A 1224 -32.02 5.82 5.28
CA ASN A 1224 -30.78 6.54 5.07
C ASN A 1224 -29.91 5.74 4.10
N PHE A 1225 -29.72 6.30 2.91
CA PHE A 1225 -28.99 5.63 1.83
C PHE A 1225 -27.47 5.89 1.89
N SER A 1226 -26.96 6.58 2.92
CA SER A 1226 -25.53 6.93 3.07
C SER A 1226 -24.97 7.55 1.78
N VAL A 1227 -23.71 7.28 1.40
CA VAL A 1227 -23.08 7.74 0.16
C VAL A 1227 -22.66 6.55 -0.73
N PRO A 1228 -22.70 6.65 -2.07
CA PRO A 1228 -22.29 5.56 -2.96
C PRO A 1228 -20.92 4.99 -2.57
N ILE A 1229 -20.83 3.67 -2.39
CA ILE A 1229 -19.57 3.03 -1.98
C ILE A 1229 -18.58 2.90 -3.14
N PRO A 1230 -17.26 2.96 -2.88
CA PRO A 1230 -16.26 2.90 -3.94
C PRO A 1230 -16.23 1.55 -4.64
N SER A 1231 -15.69 1.54 -5.86
CA SER A 1231 -15.46 0.30 -6.60
C SER A 1231 -14.38 -0.54 -5.92
N GLY A 1232 -14.59 -1.86 -5.87
CA GLY A 1232 -13.66 -2.79 -5.23
C GLY A 1232 -14.21 -4.20 -5.14
N LYS A 1233 -13.33 -5.14 -4.82
CA LYS A 1233 -13.70 -6.53 -4.51
C LYS A 1233 -14.37 -6.56 -3.13
N GLY A 1234 -15.43 -7.35 -3.00
CA GLY A 1234 -16.11 -7.54 -1.72
C GLY A 1234 -15.17 -8.11 -0.67
N HIS A 1235 -15.20 -7.50 0.51
CA HIS A 1235 -14.38 -7.88 1.65
C HIS A 1235 -15.06 -7.41 2.95
N ASP A 1236 -14.65 -8.03 4.05
CA ASP A 1236 -15.11 -7.66 5.38
C ASP A 1236 -14.17 -6.61 5.96
N ILE A 1237 -14.72 -5.48 6.39
CA ILE A 1237 -13.98 -4.38 7.02
C ILE A 1237 -13.93 -4.65 8.54
N PRO A 1238 -12.76 -4.91 9.14
CA PRO A 1238 -12.64 -5.09 10.58
C PRO A 1238 -12.76 -3.75 11.32
N THR A 1239 -13.51 -3.72 12.41
CA THR A 1239 -13.49 -2.65 13.41
C THR A 1239 -13.13 -3.26 14.76
N GLU A 1240 -12.00 -2.82 15.31
CA GLU A 1240 -11.50 -3.28 16.60
C GLU A 1240 -12.01 -2.39 17.75
N PHE A 1241 -12.32 -3.01 18.88
CA PHE A 1241 -12.67 -2.34 20.13
C PHE A 1241 -12.14 -3.12 21.32
N THR A 1242 -12.16 -2.52 22.52
CA THR A 1242 -11.65 -3.16 23.73
C THR A 1242 -12.75 -3.43 24.75
N ALA A 1243 -12.70 -4.61 25.36
CA ALA A 1243 -13.53 -4.99 26.50
C ALA A 1243 -12.68 -5.15 27.77
N LYS A 1244 -13.29 -4.93 28.93
CA LYS A 1244 -12.65 -5.07 30.23
C LYS A 1244 -12.98 -6.41 30.86
N VAL A 1245 -11.95 -7.13 31.32
CA VAL A 1245 -12.07 -8.39 32.06
C VAL A 1245 -11.45 -8.18 33.45
N ILE A 1246 -12.27 -8.26 34.50
CA ILE A 1246 -11.83 -8.13 35.89
C ILE A 1246 -11.58 -9.52 36.46
N VAL A 1247 -10.31 -9.90 36.62
CA VAL A 1247 -9.89 -11.17 37.19
C VAL A 1247 -9.80 -11.05 38.72
N LYS A 1248 -10.64 -11.81 39.43
CA LYS A 1248 -10.79 -11.80 40.90
C LYS A 1248 -10.04 -12.90 41.63
#